data_AF-K9RF61-F1
#
_entry.id   AF-K9RF61-F1
#
_cell.length_a   1.000
_cell.length_b   1.000
_cell.length_c   1.000
_cell.angle_alpha   90.00
_cell.angle_beta   90.00
_cell.angle_gamma   90.00
#
_symmetry.space_group_name_H-M   'P 1'
#
loop_
_entity.id
_entity.type
_entity.pdbx_description
1 polymer ?
#
loop_
_entity_poly.entity_id
_entity_poly.type
_entity_poly.pdbx_seq_one_letter_code
_entity_poly.pdbx_strand_id
1 'polypeptide(L)'
;MYIPKITLSYQDETSDKVYEVEMVYQGWESCLVNFAYGRKGSKLKTGTKTESPVTFEEAERIFNYLVKSKQNKGYRIAKSEHQSLLEVSLSDRQSIVNEIKNKQVENVLAEFEKEGLNKQEHLQGLDLSNLNFRNADLSNCNLSKTNLVGANLIGVHFQDCILEGSKIDETTQIESKWRLFWELINSGGENRDLQGVDLSNIQITNLLLDEVNLTNANLENANLSQSNLSNFICRNANLKNTNLSGSSCPLYLDNSCLENANLSDTFHDEARLKNAVCVNANFSRACFDGEFIDLENADCRNANFTEASLTGGILSGANFAGANFTRASDLIEFLGLMNEHEVTKPVNFQDTNFSQTDLSGFKIHEVVHDIAETLQLINWKGSIFNEVNLENANLSGLDLSHCSFVKANLKGANLENCNLAYVDFAEANLEGTNLTGANLKGVVLEGSKIDESTEIDIKYRLLWEFINLGGENRDLRAVNLSGIEIHFTDDCDEDSRIKLNGANLEGANLSQANLYNFDFSNANLKNADLSGSEFAFLDGAYLNGANLSDTRFDEGYFDNTSCINADFSRAGFGGEWVHFENSNCTNANFQEARFTLGSINGANFSKANFSGSLRLYNFFAGSYEEPLTEEVNFQNANLSETDLREVDFSLINLINLKLVRFNEANLENANLSGLDLSHCSFVKASLKGANLENCKLDYADLTEANLEDANLKGVNFSKISSAGNIKINENTQIDNTWKDKIGNW
;
A
#
# COMPACT_ATOMS: atom_id res chain seq x y z
N MET A 1 -24.17 27.15 34.72
CA MET A 1 -24.18 26.09 33.69
C MET A 1 -25.63 25.73 33.42
N TYR A 2 -26.21 26.27 32.36
CA TYR A 2 -27.54 25.89 31.88
C TYR A 2 -27.30 25.25 30.52
N ILE A 3 -27.69 24.00 30.36
CA ILE A 3 -27.54 23.27 29.11
C ILE A 3 -28.67 23.74 28.18
N PRO A 4 -28.38 24.29 26.98
CA PRO A 4 -29.43 24.77 26.10
C PRO A 4 -30.30 23.60 25.64
N LYS A 5 -31.61 23.79 25.76
CA LYS A 5 -32.64 22.84 25.33
C LYS A 5 -33.39 23.48 24.15
N ILE A 6 -33.34 22.85 22.98
CA ILE A 6 -34.16 23.27 21.83
C ILE A 6 -35.30 22.27 21.73
N THR A 7 -36.56 22.70 21.88
CA THR A 7 -37.74 21.84 21.68
C THR A 7 -38.71 22.51 20.71
N LEU A 8 -39.02 21.80 19.62
CA LEU A 8 -40.03 22.22 18.65
C LEU A 8 -41.26 21.31 18.74
N SER A 9 -42.42 21.89 19.09
CA SER A 9 -43.69 21.18 19.18
C SER A 9 -44.58 21.48 17.97
N TYR A 10 -45.01 20.43 17.27
CA TYR A 10 -45.81 20.44 16.07
C TYR A 10 -47.23 19.95 16.35
N GLN A 11 -48.22 20.58 15.73
CA GLN A 11 -49.61 20.15 15.79
C GLN A 11 -50.17 19.99 14.36
N ASP A 12 -50.95 18.94 14.15
CA ASP A 12 -51.77 18.77 12.95
C ASP A 12 -52.95 19.74 13.00
N GLU A 13 -53.19 20.53 11.96
CA GLU A 13 -54.31 21.49 11.92
C GLU A 13 -55.68 20.79 11.88
N THR A 14 -55.71 19.50 11.50
CA THR A 14 -56.93 18.72 11.32
C THR A 14 -57.11 17.63 12.38
N SER A 15 -56.15 17.45 13.30
CA SER A 15 -56.24 16.46 14.39
C SER A 15 -55.62 16.92 15.72
N ASP A 16 -55.91 16.21 16.80
CA ASP A 16 -55.36 16.48 18.14
C ASP A 16 -53.95 15.88 18.36
N LYS A 17 -53.27 15.43 17.30
CA LYS A 17 -51.94 14.81 17.39
C LYS A 17 -50.83 15.86 17.55
N VAL A 18 -49.90 15.58 18.46
CA VAL A 18 -48.75 16.42 18.79
C VAL A 18 -47.46 15.62 18.62
N TYR A 19 -46.45 16.25 18.01
CA TYR A 19 -45.11 15.69 17.84
C TYR A 19 -44.07 16.72 18.31
N GLU A 20 -43.06 16.30 19.06
CA GLU A 20 -42.00 17.16 19.55
C GLU A 20 -40.64 16.59 19.14
N VAL A 21 -39.72 17.46 18.73
CA VAL A 21 -38.31 17.09 18.51
C VAL A 21 -37.47 17.98 19.41
N GLU A 22 -36.52 17.35 20.11
CA GLU A 22 -35.69 18.00 21.10
C GLU A 22 -34.21 17.73 20.81
N MET A 23 -33.36 18.75 20.92
CA MET A 23 -31.91 18.59 20.93
C MET A 23 -31.37 18.98 22.31
N VAL A 24 -30.56 18.12 22.90
CA VAL A 24 -30.01 18.27 24.26
C VAL A 24 -28.48 18.20 24.22
N TYR A 25 -27.81 19.28 24.63
CA TYR A 25 -26.35 19.33 24.75
C TYR A 25 -25.85 18.45 25.91
N GLN A 26 -24.72 17.77 25.74
CA GLN A 26 -24.12 16.88 26.75
C GLN A 26 -22.67 17.27 27.13
N GLY A 27 -22.07 18.27 26.48
CA GLY A 27 -20.68 18.72 26.70
C GLY A 27 -20.22 19.64 25.57
N TRP A 28 -18.95 20.09 25.55
CA TRP A 28 -18.44 21.16 24.66
C TRP A 28 -18.52 20.93 23.15
N GLU A 29 -19.03 19.80 22.66
CA GLU A 29 -19.27 19.57 21.23
C GLU A 29 -20.26 18.42 20.93
N SER A 30 -20.97 17.87 21.94
CA SER A 30 -21.77 16.66 21.80
C SER A 30 -23.25 16.84 22.17
N CYS A 31 -24.14 16.31 21.33
CA CYS A 31 -25.59 16.51 21.36
C CYS A 31 -26.37 15.20 21.22
N LEU A 32 -27.52 15.08 21.90
CA LEU A 32 -28.51 14.02 21.67
C LEU A 32 -29.76 14.61 21.03
N VAL A 33 -30.33 13.92 20.05
CA VAL A 33 -31.61 14.31 19.43
C VAL A 33 -32.71 13.37 19.89
N ASN A 34 -33.68 13.90 20.64
CA ASN A 34 -34.85 13.19 21.15
C ASN A 34 -36.12 13.54 20.35
N PHE A 35 -37.15 12.72 20.50
CA PHE A 35 -38.49 13.04 20.00
C PHE A 35 -39.58 12.54 20.95
N ALA A 36 -40.73 13.18 20.90
CA ALA A 36 -41.94 12.79 21.63
C ALA A 36 -43.18 12.83 20.71
N TYR A 37 -44.17 11.98 20.95
CA TYR A 37 -45.41 11.99 20.16
C TYR A 37 -46.63 11.47 20.94
N GLY A 38 -47.81 12.01 20.62
CA GLY A 38 -49.05 11.66 21.31
C GLY A 38 -50.23 12.56 20.94
N ARG A 39 -51.23 12.67 21.81
CA ARG A 39 -52.41 13.55 21.63
C ARG A 39 -52.39 14.71 22.61
N LYS A 40 -52.92 15.87 22.19
CA LYS A 40 -52.94 17.11 22.95
C LYS A 40 -53.65 16.91 24.30
N GLY A 41 -52.99 17.29 25.40
CA GLY A 41 -53.49 17.12 26.77
C GLY A 41 -53.25 15.74 27.40
N SER A 42 -52.58 14.82 26.69
CA SER A 42 -52.19 13.50 27.21
C SER A 42 -50.66 13.38 27.35
N LYS A 43 -50.18 12.46 28.21
CA LYS A 43 -48.74 12.22 28.40
C LYS A 43 -48.13 11.65 27.11
N LEU A 44 -47.17 12.34 26.51
CA LEU A 44 -46.53 11.95 25.25
C LEU A 44 -45.60 10.74 25.44
N LYS A 45 -45.49 9.88 24.43
CA LYS A 45 -44.47 8.81 24.37
C LYS A 45 -43.18 9.40 23.84
N THR A 46 -42.05 9.12 24.50
CA THR A 46 -40.73 9.68 24.18
C THR A 46 -39.75 8.61 23.68
N GLY A 47 -38.76 9.03 22.90
CA GLY A 47 -37.64 8.19 22.45
C GLY A 47 -36.45 9.05 22.00
N THR A 48 -35.26 8.47 21.99
CA THR A 48 -34.03 9.13 21.50
C THR A 48 -33.74 8.64 20.09
N LYS A 49 -33.41 9.56 19.17
CA LYS A 49 -33.15 9.25 17.77
C LYS A 49 -31.69 8.88 17.50
N THR A 50 -30.76 9.46 18.24
CA THR A 50 -29.33 9.17 18.20
C THR A 50 -28.97 8.16 19.30
N GLU A 51 -28.49 6.96 18.96
CA GLU A 51 -28.18 5.92 19.96
C GLU A 51 -27.04 6.33 20.91
N SER A 52 -26.24 7.34 20.55
CA SER A 52 -25.17 7.96 21.35
C SER A 52 -25.03 9.46 21.00
N PRO A 53 -24.38 10.30 21.84
CA PRO A 53 -24.18 11.72 21.54
C PRO A 53 -23.34 11.95 20.28
N VAL A 54 -23.76 12.88 19.42
CA VAL A 54 -23.11 13.21 18.12
C VAL A 54 -22.66 14.67 18.08
N THR A 55 -21.83 15.06 17.10
CA THR A 55 -21.36 16.46 16.95
C THR A 55 -22.52 17.42 16.67
N PHE A 56 -22.31 18.72 16.92
CA PHE A 56 -23.37 19.72 16.73
C PHE A 56 -23.88 19.80 15.28
N GLU A 57 -22.98 19.83 14.29
CA GLU A 57 -23.37 19.87 12.87
C GLU A 57 -24.17 18.63 12.46
N GLU A 58 -23.81 17.46 12.97
CA GLU A 58 -24.51 16.22 12.66
C GLU A 58 -25.86 16.12 13.37
N ALA A 59 -25.94 16.60 14.62
CA ALA A 59 -27.19 16.77 15.34
C ALA A 59 -28.12 17.76 14.63
N GLU A 60 -27.60 18.88 14.13
CA GLU A 60 -28.34 19.91 13.41
C GLU A 60 -28.90 19.37 12.09
N ARG A 61 -28.11 18.59 11.35
CA ARG A 61 -28.57 17.92 10.13
C ARG A 61 -29.72 16.95 10.40
N ILE A 62 -29.60 16.12 11.44
CA ILE A 62 -30.64 15.14 11.83
C ILE A 62 -31.90 15.85 12.33
N PHE A 63 -31.74 16.89 13.14
CA PHE A 63 -32.82 17.72 13.66
C PHE A 63 -33.60 18.38 12.52
N ASN A 64 -32.90 19.06 11.60
CA ASN A 64 -33.51 19.72 10.44
C ASN A 64 -34.21 18.72 9.51
N TYR A 65 -33.67 17.51 9.35
CA TYR A 65 -34.32 16.45 8.58
C TYR A 65 -35.65 16.00 9.21
N LEU A 66 -35.69 15.76 10.53
CA LEU A 66 -36.92 15.38 11.23
C LEU A 66 -37.98 16.48 11.16
N VAL A 67 -37.56 17.74 11.28
CA VAL A 67 -38.42 18.92 11.14
C VAL A 67 -39.04 18.99 9.75
N LYS A 68 -38.22 18.91 8.69
CA LYS A 68 -38.67 18.98 7.29
C LYS A 68 -39.59 17.80 6.92
N SER A 69 -39.30 16.61 7.44
CA SER A 69 -40.12 15.40 7.24
C SER A 69 -41.56 15.54 7.78
N LYS A 70 -41.75 16.25 8.90
CA LYS A 70 -43.09 16.48 9.48
C LYS A 70 -43.83 17.62 8.82
N GLN A 71 -43.13 18.70 8.43
CA GLN A 71 -43.71 19.79 7.64
C GLN A 71 -44.26 19.27 6.30
N ASN A 72 -43.54 18.38 5.63
CA ASN A 72 -43.99 17.75 4.38
C ASN A 72 -45.23 16.84 4.57
N LYS A 73 -45.53 16.42 5.80
CA LYS A 73 -46.73 15.64 6.16
C LYS A 73 -47.91 16.49 6.65
N GLY A 74 -47.82 17.82 6.48
CA GLY A 74 -48.91 18.76 6.79
C GLY A 74 -48.94 19.26 8.24
N TYR A 75 -47.95 18.93 9.08
CA TYR A 75 -47.85 19.43 10.45
C TYR A 75 -47.27 20.85 10.47
N ARG A 76 -47.88 21.76 11.24
CA ARG A 76 -47.38 23.13 11.42
C ARG A 76 -46.83 23.36 12.82
N ILE A 77 -45.85 24.27 12.95
CA ILE A 77 -45.20 24.61 14.21
C ILE A 77 -46.23 25.29 15.11
N ALA A 78 -46.53 24.68 16.27
CA ALA A 78 -47.54 25.21 17.20
C ALA A 78 -46.90 26.06 18.32
N LYS A 79 -45.64 25.77 18.66
CA LYS A 79 -44.82 26.56 19.58
C LYS A 79 -43.33 26.23 19.37
N SER A 80 -42.51 27.25 19.21
CA SER A 80 -41.04 27.14 19.32
C SER A 80 -40.62 27.82 20.61
N GLU A 81 -40.15 27.07 21.59
CA GLU A 81 -39.41 27.65 22.71
C GLU A 81 -37.93 27.65 22.33
N HIS A 82 -37.53 28.69 21.59
CA HIS A 82 -36.13 29.10 21.54
C HIS A 82 -35.88 29.91 22.81
N GLN A 83 -35.21 29.32 23.80
CA GLN A 83 -34.39 30.16 24.68
C GLN A 83 -33.17 30.57 23.86
N SER A 84 -33.35 31.63 23.06
CA SER A 84 -32.24 32.41 22.56
C SER A 84 -31.38 32.82 23.76
N LEU A 85 -30.06 32.69 23.65
CA LEU A 85 -29.18 33.63 24.33
C LEU A 85 -29.81 35.01 24.13
N LEU A 86 -30.13 35.71 25.22
CA LEU A 86 -30.19 37.16 25.13
C LEU A 86 -28.77 37.53 24.69
N GLU A 87 -28.55 37.74 23.39
CA GLU A 87 -27.43 38.56 22.96
C GLU A 87 -27.59 39.85 23.75
N VAL A 88 -26.68 40.05 24.71
CA VAL A 88 -26.60 41.29 25.46
C VAL A 88 -26.52 42.38 24.40
N SER A 89 -27.51 43.28 24.38
CA SER A 89 -27.59 44.28 23.30
C SER A 89 -26.28 45.06 23.22
N LEU A 90 -25.92 45.61 22.06
CA LEU A 90 -24.68 46.41 21.96
C LEU A 90 -24.66 47.53 23.02
N SER A 91 -25.81 48.11 23.36
CA SER A 91 -25.95 49.09 24.44
C SER A 91 -25.68 48.51 25.84
N ASP A 92 -26.17 47.30 26.13
CA ASP A 92 -25.95 46.65 27.42
C ASP A 92 -24.47 46.24 27.58
N ARG A 93 -23.86 45.70 26.52
CA ARG A 93 -22.43 45.40 26.47
C ARG A 93 -21.59 46.66 26.66
N GLN A 94 -21.97 47.76 26.02
CA GLN A 94 -21.31 49.04 26.18
C GLN A 94 -21.46 49.62 27.60
N SER A 95 -22.60 49.39 28.27
CA SER A 95 -22.81 49.80 29.66
C SER A 95 -21.80 49.13 30.59
N ILE A 96 -21.61 47.81 30.42
CA ILE A 96 -20.61 47.05 31.19
C ILE A 96 -19.20 47.61 30.94
N VAL A 97 -18.84 47.87 29.68
CA VAL A 97 -17.54 48.49 29.35
C VAL A 97 -17.36 49.85 30.02
N ASN A 98 -18.40 50.69 30.04
CA ASN A 98 -18.33 52.01 30.68
C ASN A 98 -18.12 51.91 32.19
N GLU A 99 -18.76 50.94 32.86
CA GLU A 99 -18.53 50.66 34.27
C GLU A 99 -17.09 50.22 34.52
N ILE A 100 -16.53 49.35 33.67
CA ILE A 100 -15.14 48.89 33.78
C ILE A 100 -14.15 50.02 33.52
N LYS A 101 -14.41 50.91 32.55
CA LYS A 101 -13.60 52.13 32.32
C LYS A 101 -13.48 52.98 33.59
N ASN A 102 -14.55 53.10 34.40
CA ASN A 102 -14.54 53.84 35.66
C ASN A 102 -13.72 53.16 36.77
N LYS A 103 -13.57 51.83 36.74
CA LYS A 103 -12.85 51.05 37.76
C LYS A 103 -11.31 51.10 37.61
N GLN A 104 -10.78 51.61 36.49
CA GLN A 104 -9.32 51.66 36.20
C GLN A 104 -8.60 50.32 36.42
N VAL A 105 -9.14 49.24 35.85
CA VAL A 105 -8.68 47.86 36.10
C VAL A 105 -7.37 47.57 35.35
N GLU A 106 -6.42 46.87 36.01
CA GLU A 106 -5.15 46.45 35.39
C GLU A 106 -5.31 45.30 34.38
N ASN A 107 -6.22 44.36 34.63
CA ASN A 107 -6.55 43.24 33.72
C ASN A 107 -8.01 43.34 33.26
N VAL A 108 -8.21 43.99 32.12
CA VAL A 108 -9.53 44.28 31.55
C VAL A 108 -10.27 43.00 31.13
N LEU A 109 -9.57 41.98 30.60
CA LEU A 109 -10.20 40.73 30.15
C LEU A 109 -10.77 39.91 31.31
N ALA A 110 -10.05 39.82 32.43
CA ALA A 110 -10.56 39.12 33.61
C ALA A 110 -11.82 39.79 34.19
N GLU A 111 -11.95 41.11 34.04
CA GLU A 111 -13.14 41.84 34.46
C GLU A 111 -14.28 41.69 33.45
N PHE A 112 -13.98 41.66 32.14
CA PHE A 112 -14.96 41.31 31.11
C PHE A 112 -15.60 39.95 31.41
N GLU A 113 -14.80 38.92 31.69
CA GLU A 113 -15.31 37.58 32.02
C GLU A 113 -16.20 37.57 33.26
N LYS A 114 -15.81 38.28 34.35
CA LYS A 114 -16.63 38.38 35.57
C LYS A 114 -17.99 39.02 35.33
N GLU A 115 -18.04 40.02 34.45
CA GLU A 115 -19.26 40.76 34.13
C GLU A 115 -20.03 40.13 32.94
N GLY A 116 -19.61 38.94 32.48
CA GLY A 116 -20.31 38.17 31.43
C GLY A 116 -20.01 38.60 29.99
N LEU A 117 -18.97 39.41 29.76
CA LEU A 117 -18.45 39.72 28.43
C LEU A 117 -17.40 38.70 27.99
N ASN A 118 -17.78 37.82 27.05
CA ASN A 118 -16.86 36.90 26.39
C ASN A 118 -16.03 37.64 25.33
N LYS A 119 -14.70 37.53 25.38
CA LYS A 119 -13.78 38.19 24.45
C LYS A 119 -14.00 37.78 22.97
N GLN A 120 -14.44 36.55 22.72
CA GLN A 120 -14.65 36.03 21.36
C GLN A 120 -16.00 36.48 20.77
N GLU A 121 -17.03 36.64 21.59
CA GLU A 121 -18.40 36.88 21.14
C GLU A 121 -18.80 38.37 21.23
N HIS A 122 -18.27 39.09 22.20
CA HIS A 122 -18.92 40.33 22.65
C HIS A 122 -18.18 41.62 22.31
N LEU A 123 -16.96 41.58 21.74
CA LEU A 123 -16.13 42.79 21.59
C LEU A 123 -16.38 43.63 20.34
N GLN A 124 -17.10 43.10 19.36
CA GLN A 124 -17.39 43.75 18.08
C GLN A 124 -18.17 45.07 18.27
N GLY A 125 -17.68 46.15 17.65
CA GLY A 125 -18.35 47.46 17.62
C GLY A 125 -18.37 48.22 18.94
N LEU A 126 -17.73 47.71 20.00
CA LEU A 126 -17.65 48.39 21.29
C LEU A 126 -16.69 49.58 21.29
N ASP A 127 -16.93 50.54 22.17
CA ASP A 127 -15.99 51.58 22.49
C ASP A 127 -15.07 51.16 23.64
N LEU A 128 -13.89 50.65 23.28
CA LEU A 128 -12.84 50.18 24.18
C LEU A 128 -11.70 51.22 24.35
N SER A 129 -11.94 52.49 23.98
CA SER A 129 -10.94 53.55 24.04
C SER A 129 -10.27 53.68 25.42
N ASN A 130 -8.98 53.99 25.46
CA ASN A 130 -8.19 54.24 26.68
C ASN A 130 -8.11 53.08 27.68
N LEU A 131 -8.60 51.88 27.34
CA LEU A 131 -8.45 50.70 28.19
C LEU A 131 -7.04 50.11 28.11
N ASN A 132 -6.62 49.46 29.19
CA ASN A 132 -5.32 48.80 29.29
C ASN A 132 -5.44 47.29 29.00
N PHE A 133 -4.99 46.87 27.82
CA PHE A 133 -4.91 45.47 27.41
C PHE A 133 -3.47 44.97 27.40
N ARG A 134 -2.52 45.62 28.09
CA ARG A 134 -1.12 45.21 28.05
C ARG A 134 -0.95 43.72 28.37
N ASN A 135 -0.26 42.99 27.50
CA ASN A 135 -0.05 41.53 27.57
C ASN A 135 -1.35 40.69 27.53
N ALA A 136 -2.47 41.25 27.10
CA ALA A 136 -3.71 40.51 26.96
C ALA A 136 -3.65 39.57 25.76
N ASP A 137 -4.24 38.39 25.90
CA ASP A 137 -4.49 37.49 24.79
C ASP A 137 -5.84 37.82 24.16
N LEU A 138 -5.82 38.52 23.03
CA LEU A 138 -7.00 38.81 22.21
C LEU A 138 -7.13 37.85 21.03
N SER A 139 -6.33 36.79 20.96
CA SER A 139 -6.33 35.88 19.81
C SER A 139 -7.74 35.34 19.53
N ASN A 140 -8.09 35.20 18.25
CA ASN A 140 -9.41 34.78 17.77
C ASN A 140 -10.59 35.72 18.12
N CYS A 141 -10.33 36.95 18.57
CA CYS A 141 -11.40 37.90 18.87
C CYS A 141 -11.86 38.66 17.60
N ASN A 142 -13.17 38.90 17.50
CA ASN A 142 -13.74 39.82 16.52
C ASN A 142 -13.80 41.24 17.11
N LEU A 143 -12.85 42.09 16.71
CA LEU A 143 -12.74 43.50 17.09
C LEU A 143 -13.18 44.42 15.94
N SER A 144 -13.93 43.91 14.97
CA SER A 144 -14.38 44.72 13.85
C SER A 144 -15.24 45.89 14.33
N LYS A 145 -15.01 47.07 13.73
CA LYS A 145 -15.70 48.33 14.05
C LYS A 145 -15.53 48.85 15.49
N THR A 146 -14.69 48.20 16.30
CA THR A 146 -14.42 48.56 17.70
C THR A 146 -13.54 49.83 17.77
N ASN A 147 -13.80 50.71 18.74
CA ASN A 147 -12.95 51.87 19.00
C ASN A 147 -11.86 51.54 20.02
N LEU A 148 -10.60 51.58 19.60
CA LEU A 148 -9.39 51.30 20.39
C LEU A 148 -8.47 52.53 20.51
N VAL A 149 -8.99 53.73 20.22
CA VAL A 149 -8.27 55.00 20.37
C VAL A 149 -7.72 55.15 21.80
N GLY A 150 -6.42 55.41 21.93
CA GLY A 150 -5.74 55.59 23.20
C GLY A 150 -5.54 54.33 24.06
N ALA A 151 -5.96 53.15 23.58
CA ALA A 151 -5.78 51.90 24.32
C ALA A 151 -4.29 51.49 24.42
N ASN A 152 -3.93 50.80 25.50
CA ASN A 152 -2.61 50.19 25.66
C ASN A 152 -2.64 48.72 25.21
N LEU A 153 -2.08 48.45 24.03
CA LEU A 153 -2.06 47.16 23.35
C LEU A 153 -0.65 46.56 23.29
N ILE A 154 0.30 47.06 24.09
CA ILE A 154 1.67 46.54 24.09
C ILE A 154 1.70 45.10 24.61
N GLY A 155 2.37 44.19 23.90
CA GLY A 155 2.43 42.78 24.22
C GLY A 155 1.12 42.02 23.98
N VAL A 156 0.12 42.62 23.35
CA VAL A 156 -1.13 41.93 23.02
C VAL A 156 -0.90 40.91 21.92
N HIS A 157 -1.47 39.72 22.10
CA HIS A 157 -1.51 38.68 21.07
C HIS A 157 -2.77 38.88 20.22
N PHE A 158 -2.58 39.21 18.94
CA PHE A 158 -3.66 39.41 17.95
C PHE A 158 -3.78 38.27 16.94
N GLN A 159 -3.24 37.09 17.27
CA GLN A 159 -3.30 35.94 16.37
C GLN A 159 -4.76 35.64 16.01
N ASP A 160 -5.06 35.57 14.72
CA ASP A 160 -6.40 35.28 14.21
C ASP A 160 -7.51 36.28 14.63
N CYS A 161 -7.14 37.52 14.95
CA CYS A 161 -8.09 38.60 15.22
C CYS A 161 -8.66 39.25 13.95
N ILE A 162 -9.95 39.61 13.99
CA ILE A 162 -10.58 40.46 12.96
C ILE A 162 -10.56 41.91 13.44
N LEU A 163 -9.79 42.77 12.78
CA LEU A 163 -9.63 44.20 13.13
C LEU A 163 -10.29 45.15 12.11
N GLU A 164 -11.06 44.62 11.15
CA GLU A 164 -11.68 45.38 10.07
C GLU A 164 -12.60 46.51 10.58
N GLY A 165 -12.38 47.74 10.11
CA GLY A 165 -13.15 48.91 10.49
C GLY A 165 -12.93 49.40 11.93
N SER A 166 -12.04 48.77 12.71
CA SER A 166 -11.67 49.22 14.05
C SER A 166 -10.92 50.56 13.98
N LYS A 167 -10.96 51.35 15.07
CA LYS A 167 -10.34 52.68 15.12
C LYS A 167 -9.17 52.70 16.08
N ILE A 168 -8.00 53.11 15.60
CA ILE A 168 -6.84 53.51 16.41
C ILE A 168 -6.34 54.87 15.93
N ASP A 169 -5.53 55.55 16.74
CA ASP A 169 -4.89 56.80 16.36
C ASP A 169 -3.43 56.86 16.86
N GLU A 170 -2.82 58.04 16.85
CA GLU A 170 -1.46 58.27 17.35
C GLU A 170 -1.30 58.07 18.86
N THR A 171 -2.40 58.06 19.61
CA THR A 171 -2.40 57.88 21.07
C THR A 171 -2.50 56.41 21.48
N THR A 172 -2.93 55.52 20.58
CA THR A 172 -2.98 54.06 20.82
C THR A 172 -1.56 53.47 20.87
N GLN A 173 -1.21 52.83 21.98
CA GLN A 173 0.09 52.17 22.16
C GLN A 173 0.03 50.74 21.61
N ILE A 174 0.63 50.49 20.45
CA ILE A 174 0.59 49.19 19.76
C ILE A 174 1.94 48.91 19.09
N GLU A 175 2.34 47.65 19.01
CA GLU A 175 3.59 47.25 18.35
C GLU A 175 3.52 47.48 16.83
N SER A 176 4.68 47.74 16.22
CA SER A 176 4.78 48.10 14.80
C SER A 176 4.17 47.06 13.85
N LYS A 177 4.34 45.76 14.15
CA LYS A 177 3.70 44.65 13.41
C LYS A 177 2.18 44.81 13.36
N TRP A 178 1.55 44.95 14.53
CA TRP A 178 0.10 45.03 14.64
C TRP A 178 -0.46 46.36 14.15
N ARG A 179 0.34 47.44 14.27
CA ARG A 179 0.04 48.72 13.63
C ARG A 179 -0.02 48.58 12.11
N LEU A 180 1.00 47.95 11.52
CA LEU A 180 1.06 47.70 10.09
C LEU A 180 -0.09 46.80 9.64
N PHE A 181 -0.38 45.71 10.35
CA PHE A 181 -1.54 44.86 10.07
C PHE A 181 -2.85 45.65 10.06
N TRP A 182 -3.08 46.50 11.07
CA TRP A 182 -4.24 47.37 11.13
C TRP A 182 -4.30 48.37 9.97
N GLU A 183 -3.17 48.94 9.55
CA GLU A 183 -3.11 49.84 8.41
C GLU A 183 -3.45 49.13 7.10
N LEU A 184 -2.93 47.92 6.89
CA LEU A 184 -3.19 47.14 5.67
C LEU A 184 -4.67 46.83 5.51
N ILE A 185 -5.34 46.34 6.57
CA ILE A 185 -6.76 45.96 6.50
C ILE A 185 -7.71 47.17 6.41
N ASN A 186 -7.34 48.35 6.94
CA ASN A 186 -8.24 49.51 7.01
C ASN A 186 -7.96 50.57 5.94
N SER A 187 -6.75 50.60 5.38
CA SER A 187 -6.31 51.63 4.43
C SER A 187 -5.77 51.05 3.12
N GLY A 188 -5.71 49.73 2.97
CA GLY A 188 -5.15 49.07 1.79
C GLY A 188 -3.61 49.02 1.79
N GLY A 189 -3.06 48.09 0.99
CA GLY A 189 -1.63 47.85 0.90
C GLY A 189 -0.98 48.21 -0.43
N GLU A 190 -1.75 48.63 -1.44
CA GLU A 190 -1.27 48.88 -2.81
C GLU A 190 0.04 49.70 -2.87
N ASN A 191 0.98 49.27 -3.72
CA ASN A 191 2.26 49.93 -3.99
C ASN A 191 3.21 50.11 -2.78
N ARG A 192 2.99 49.39 -1.68
CA ARG A 192 3.87 49.49 -0.49
C ARG A 192 5.12 48.63 -0.63
N ASP A 193 6.25 49.20 -0.21
CA ASP A 193 7.49 48.45 0.03
C ASP A 193 7.50 47.91 1.45
N LEU A 194 7.30 46.60 1.58
CA LEU A 194 7.17 45.87 2.85
C LEU A 194 8.29 44.82 2.97
N GLN A 195 9.48 45.11 2.46
CA GLN A 195 10.60 44.18 2.58
C GLN A 195 10.94 43.83 4.03
N GLY A 196 11.14 42.54 4.29
CA GLY A 196 11.59 42.03 5.59
C GLY A 196 10.59 42.16 6.74
N VAL A 197 9.33 42.54 6.46
CA VAL A 197 8.31 42.68 7.51
C VAL A 197 7.92 41.31 8.09
N ASP A 198 7.52 41.31 9.36
CA ASP A 198 6.88 40.15 9.97
C ASP A 198 5.36 40.31 9.94
N LEU A 199 4.74 39.53 9.08
CA LEU A 199 3.30 39.39 8.87
C LEU A 199 2.82 37.98 9.23
N SER A 200 3.59 37.22 10.03
CA SER A 200 3.19 35.87 10.45
C SER A 200 1.92 35.89 11.32
N ASN A 201 1.07 34.88 11.15
CA ASN A 201 -0.17 34.63 11.90
C ASN A 201 -1.24 35.74 11.77
N ILE A 202 -1.20 36.54 10.69
CA ILE A 202 -2.23 37.54 10.42
C ILE A 202 -3.36 36.97 9.57
N GLN A 203 -4.57 37.50 9.75
CA GLN A 203 -5.73 37.15 8.94
C GLN A 203 -6.11 38.33 8.05
N ILE A 204 -5.79 38.20 6.77
CA ILE A 204 -6.10 39.15 5.72
C ILE A 204 -6.90 38.40 4.65
N THR A 205 -8.14 38.77 4.41
CA THR A 205 -8.90 38.22 3.29
C THR A 205 -9.49 39.34 2.45
N ASN A 206 -9.60 39.13 1.14
CA ASN A 206 -10.19 40.09 0.19
C ASN A 206 -9.52 41.48 0.17
N LEU A 207 -8.20 41.58 0.41
CA LEU A 207 -7.50 42.86 0.29
C LEU A 207 -6.93 43.11 -1.11
N LEU A 208 -6.81 44.40 -1.45
CA LEU A 208 -6.03 44.86 -2.59
C LEU A 208 -4.58 45.09 -2.13
N LEU A 209 -3.68 44.21 -2.56
CA LEU A 209 -2.24 44.26 -2.31
C LEU A 209 -1.45 44.27 -3.62
N ASP A 210 -2.00 44.96 -4.63
CA ASP A 210 -1.38 45.12 -5.95
C ASP A 210 -0.01 45.82 -5.85
N GLU A 211 0.97 45.31 -6.59
CA GLU A 211 2.36 45.82 -6.65
C GLU A 211 3.09 45.92 -5.29
N VAL A 212 2.72 45.08 -4.32
CA VAL A 212 3.40 45.05 -3.00
C VAL A 212 4.69 44.22 -3.06
N ASN A 213 5.76 44.76 -2.45
CA ASN A 213 7.03 44.06 -2.30
C ASN A 213 7.20 43.49 -0.89
N LEU A 214 7.17 42.17 -0.76
CA LEU A 214 7.40 41.40 0.46
C LEU A 214 8.66 40.54 0.37
N THR A 215 9.66 40.99 -0.38
CA THR A 215 10.96 40.30 -0.42
C THR A 215 11.53 40.16 1.00
N ASN A 216 11.97 38.96 1.36
CA ASN A 216 12.43 38.56 2.71
C ASN A 216 11.37 38.65 3.83
N ALA A 217 10.08 38.83 3.52
CA ALA A 217 9.04 38.91 4.55
C ALA A 217 8.75 37.55 5.19
N ASN A 218 8.24 37.59 6.42
CA ASN A 218 7.70 36.42 7.11
C ASN A 218 6.17 36.43 7.07
N LEU A 219 5.57 35.46 6.40
CA LEU A 219 4.13 35.26 6.22
C LEU A 219 3.65 33.92 6.78
N GLU A 220 4.47 33.28 7.62
CA GLU A 220 4.15 31.98 8.19
C GLU A 220 2.78 31.99 8.89
N ASN A 221 1.94 31.00 8.58
CA ASN A 221 0.55 30.87 9.04
C ASN A 221 -0.37 32.06 8.71
N ALA A 222 0.05 33.00 7.85
CA ALA A 222 -0.82 34.09 7.44
C ALA A 222 -1.93 33.56 6.52
N ASN A 223 -3.12 34.15 6.63
CA ASN A 223 -4.17 33.99 5.64
C ASN A 223 -4.21 35.24 4.79
N LEU A 224 -4.12 35.06 3.47
CA LEU A 224 -4.18 36.05 2.41
C LEU A 224 -5.22 35.65 1.34
N SER A 225 -6.06 34.64 1.61
CA SER A 225 -7.00 34.09 0.63
C SER A 225 -7.93 35.15 0.03
N GLN A 226 -8.29 34.93 -1.24
CA GLN A 226 -9.17 35.80 -2.03
C GLN A 226 -8.67 37.25 -2.19
N SER A 227 -7.44 37.56 -1.78
CA SER A 227 -6.84 38.89 -1.96
C SER A 227 -6.38 39.06 -3.41
N ASN A 228 -6.44 40.29 -3.92
CA ASN A 228 -5.77 40.63 -5.16
C ASN A 228 -4.29 40.87 -4.85
N LEU A 229 -3.44 39.97 -5.32
CA LEU A 229 -2.00 39.99 -5.17
C LEU A 229 -1.32 40.18 -6.55
N SER A 230 -1.99 40.89 -7.47
CA SER A 230 -1.41 41.16 -8.79
C SER A 230 -0.04 41.85 -8.64
N ASN A 231 0.93 41.47 -9.47
CA ASN A 231 2.33 41.96 -9.46
C ASN A 231 3.05 41.91 -8.10
N PHE A 232 2.66 40.98 -7.23
CA PHE A 232 3.22 40.82 -5.90
C PHE A 232 4.60 40.14 -5.92
N ILE A 233 5.57 40.70 -5.20
CA ILE A 233 6.95 40.19 -5.16
C ILE A 233 7.26 39.59 -3.79
N CYS A 234 7.51 38.28 -3.72
CA CYS A 234 7.72 37.54 -2.47
C CYS A 234 9.00 36.69 -2.51
N ARG A 235 10.09 37.21 -3.07
CA ARG A 235 11.36 36.47 -3.14
C ARG A 235 11.97 36.26 -1.75
N ASN A 236 12.56 35.10 -1.49
CA ASN A 236 13.14 34.70 -0.21
C ASN A 236 12.16 34.82 0.99
N ALA A 237 10.85 34.77 0.75
CA ALA A 237 9.85 34.91 1.80
C ALA A 237 9.61 33.57 2.51
N ASN A 238 9.22 33.64 3.79
CA ASN A 238 8.71 32.48 4.53
C ASN A 238 7.19 32.46 4.42
N LEU A 239 6.65 31.53 3.62
CA LEU A 239 5.22 31.32 3.35
C LEU A 239 4.74 29.97 3.91
N LYS A 240 5.45 29.42 4.91
CA LYS A 240 5.08 28.15 5.52
C LYS A 240 3.65 28.22 6.08
N ASN A 241 2.82 27.24 5.71
CA ASN A 241 1.40 27.15 6.07
C ASN A 241 0.55 28.39 5.69
N THR A 242 1.03 29.25 4.79
CA THR A 242 0.27 30.44 4.37
C THR A 242 -0.90 30.03 3.49
N ASN A 243 -2.08 30.62 3.70
CA ASN A 243 -3.23 30.43 2.83
C ASN A 243 -3.34 31.57 1.81
N LEU A 244 -3.02 31.28 0.55
CA LEU A 244 -3.11 32.18 -0.61
C LEU A 244 -4.28 31.80 -1.54
N SER A 245 -5.17 30.88 -1.14
CA SER A 245 -6.15 30.31 -2.08
C SER A 245 -7.10 31.34 -2.69
N GLY A 246 -7.43 31.14 -3.96
CA GLY A 246 -8.31 32.03 -4.73
C GLY A 246 -7.79 33.45 -4.93
N SER A 247 -6.51 33.71 -4.64
CA SER A 247 -5.88 34.99 -4.96
C SER A 247 -5.47 35.05 -6.44
N SER A 248 -5.56 36.24 -7.03
CA SER A 248 -4.94 36.54 -8.33
C SER A 248 -3.54 37.08 -8.06
N CYS A 249 -2.49 36.34 -8.42
CA CYS A 249 -1.11 36.69 -8.06
C CYS A 249 -0.13 36.18 -9.11
N PRO A 250 0.72 36.97 -9.79
CA PRO A 250 1.91 36.38 -10.40
C PRO A 250 2.82 35.82 -9.29
N LEU A 251 3.31 34.58 -9.42
CA LEU A 251 4.21 33.99 -8.43
C LEU A 251 5.64 34.46 -8.69
N TYR A 252 6.11 35.49 -8.01
CA TYR A 252 7.56 35.74 -7.91
C TYR A 252 8.07 35.23 -6.55
N LEU A 253 8.28 33.91 -6.48
CA LEU A 253 8.56 33.14 -5.27
C LEU A 253 9.94 32.47 -5.28
N ASP A 254 10.86 33.00 -6.07
CA ASP A 254 12.25 32.53 -6.11
C ASP A 254 12.84 32.45 -4.69
N ASN A 255 13.39 31.28 -4.36
CA ASN A 255 14.03 30.93 -3.08
C ASN A 255 13.11 31.01 -1.85
N SER A 256 11.80 31.01 -2.02
CA SER A 256 10.84 31.11 -0.92
C SER A 256 10.48 29.75 -0.34
N CYS A 257 10.06 29.73 0.93
CA CYS A 257 9.58 28.52 1.60
C CYS A 257 8.05 28.48 1.61
N LEU A 258 7.45 27.55 0.89
CA LEU A 258 6.01 27.32 0.74
C LEU A 258 5.55 26.00 1.36
N GLU A 259 6.30 25.47 2.34
CA GLU A 259 5.97 24.19 2.97
C GLU A 259 4.54 24.22 3.53
N ASN A 260 3.69 23.29 3.09
CA ASN A 260 2.25 23.20 3.41
C ASN A 260 1.42 24.46 3.08
N ALA A 261 1.92 25.36 2.24
CA ALA A 261 1.16 26.54 1.80
C ALA A 261 -0.03 26.12 0.93
N ASN A 262 -1.14 26.85 1.03
CA ASN A 262 -2.32 26.63 0.20
C ASN A 262 -2.42 27.69 -0.90
N LEU A 263 -2.16 27.29 -2.13
CA LEU A 263 -2.27 28.07 -3.36
C LEU A 263 -3.34 27.46 -4.28
N SER A 264 -4.40 26.88 -3.73
CA SER A 264 -5.47 26.34 -4.57
C SER A 264 -6.24 27.46 -5.24
N ASP A 265 -6.78 27.19 -6.44
CA ASP A 265 -7.68 28.11 -7.16
C ASP A 265 -7.04 29.47 -7.51
N THR A 266 -5.71 29.54 -7.59
CA THR A 266 -5.00 30.77 -7.93
C THR A 266 -4.76 30.90 -9.43
N PHE A 267 -4.69 32.14 -9.94
CA PHE A 267 -4.52 32.43 -11.37
C PHE A 267 -3.20 33.18 -11.63
N HIS A 268 -2.44 32.71 -12.62
CA HIS A 268 -1.07 33.12 -12.87
C HIS A 268 -0.77 33.31 -14.36
N ASP A 269 -0.44 34.54 -14.75
CA ASP A 269 0.07 34.84 -16.11
C ASP A 269 1.57 34.52 -16.25
N GLU A 270 2.32 34.46 -15.13
CA GLU A 270 3.71 33.99 -15.05
C GLU A 270 3.97 33.44 -13.63
N ALA A 271 4.73 32.35 -13.53
CA ALA A 271 5.10 31.77 -12.24
C ALA A 271 6.59 31.40 -12.18
N ARG A 272 7.27 31.96 -11.18
CA ARG A 272 8.69 31.78 -10.89
C ARG A 272 8.86 31.27 -9.46
N LEU A 273 9.27 30.02 -9.37
CA LEU A 273 9.48 29.25 -8.15
C LEU A 273 10.88 28.64 -8.11
N LYS A 274 11.85 29.30 -8.77
CA LYS A 274 13.23 28.81 -8.81
C LYS A 274 13.79 28.66 -7.39
N ASN A 275 14.33 27.49 -7.08
CA ASN A 275 14.81 27.08 -5.75
C ASN A 275 13.77 27.16 -4.63
N ALA A 276 12.47 27.24 -4.94
CA ALA A 276 11.43 27.31 -3.92
C ALA A 276 11.24 25.95 -3.24
N VAL A 277 10.89 25.96 -1.94
CA VAL A 277 10.55 24.75 -1.17
C VAL A 277 9.03 24.65 -1.09
N CYS A 278 8.44 23.82 -1.93
CA CYS A 278 6.99 23.63 -2.07
C CYS A 278 6.51 22.28 -1.50
N VAL A 279 7.23 21.73 -0.52
CA VAL A 279 6.91 20.42 0.06
C VAL A 279 5.50 20.44 0.67
N ASN A 280 4.66 19.49 0.27
CA ASN A 280 3.24 19.39 0.63
C ASN A 280 2.38 20.62 0.28
N ALA A 281 2.87 21.55 -0.55
CA ALA A 281 2.09 22.71 -0.96
C ALA A 281 0.89 22.29 -1.82
N ASN A 282 -0.22 23.00 -1.68
CA ASN A 282 -1.45 22.73 -2.42
C ASN A 282 -1.62 23.73 -3.57
N PHE A 283 -1.40 23.29 -4.80
CA PHE A 283 -1.65 24.02 -6.04
C PHE A 283 -2.89 23.49 -6.79
N SER A 284 -3.81 22.79 -6.10
CA SER A 284 -4.97 22.21 -6.78
C SER A 284 -5.84 23.27 -7.45
N ARG A 285 -6.23 23.03 -8.70
CA ARG A 285 -6.96 23.98 -9.56
C ARG A 285 -6.26 25.33 -9.77
N ALA A 286 -4.95 25.41 -9.53
CA ALA A 286 -4.18 26.58 -9.91
C ALA A 286 -4.05 26.64 -11.46
N CYS A 287 -4.15 27.84 -12.00
CA CYS A 287 -4.06 28.11 -13.43
C CYS A 287 -2.73 28.81 -13.72
N PHE A 288 -1.83 28.13 -14.42
CA PHE A 288 -0.57 28.70 -14.89
C PHE A 288 -0.67 28.92 -16.40
N ASP A 289 -1.26 30.05 -16.80
CA ASP A 289 -1.57 30.41 -18.21
C ASP A 289 -0.43 31.18 -18.90
N GLY A 290 0.77 31.16 -18.32
CA GLY A 290 1.94 31.86 -18.82
C GLY A 290 2.68 31.17 -19.96
N GLU A 291 3.73 31.83 -20.47
CA GLU A 291 4.64 31.21 -21.45
C GLU A 291 5.42 30.04 -20.81
N PHE A 292 5.82 30.19 -19.55
CA PHE A 292 6.51 29.15 -18.80
C PHE A 292 6.31 29.25 -17.28
N ILE A 293 6.49 28.12 -16.59
CA ILE A 293 6.65 28.02 -15.14
C ILE A 293 8.10 27.66 -14.80
N ASP A 294 8.80 28.56 -14.09
CA ASP A 294 10.19 28.33 -13.67
C ASP A 294 10.25 27.61 -12.33
N LEU A 295 10.52 26.30 -12.36
CA LEU A 295 10.69 25.42 -11.21
C LEU A 295 12.12 24.90 -11.11
N GLU A 296 13.12 25.63 -11.64
CA GLU A 296 14.50 25.18 -11.59
C GLU A 296 14.94 24.94 -10.13
N ASN A 297 15.38 23.72 -9.82
CA ASN A 297 15.75 23.25 -8.48
C ASN A 297 14.65 23.39 -7.39
N ALA A 298 13.38 23.53 -7.75
CA ALA A 298 12.31 23.56 -6.76
C ALA A 298 12.11 22.18 -6.10
N ASP A 299 11.80 22.18 -4.81
CA ASP A 299 11.44 20.98 -4.05
C ASP A 299 9.92 20.91 -3.88
N CYS A 300 9.24 20.21 -4.77
CA CYS A 300 7.79 20.02 -4.83
C CYS A 300 7.35 18.63 -4.34
N ARG A 301 8.14 17.99 -3.45
CA ARG A 301 7.77 16.67 -2.91
C ARG A 301 6.38 16.69 -2.28
N ASN A 302 5.55 15.71 -2.63
CA ASN A 302 4.16 15.58 -2.18
C ASN A 302 3.27 16.80 -2.44
N ALA A 303 3.68 17.72 -3.32
CA ALA A 303 2.85 18.86 -3.68
C ALA A 303 1.61 18.39 -4.45
N ASN A 304 0.48 19.07 -4.25
CA ASN A 304 -0.78 18.72 -4.87
C ASN A 304 -1.08 19.66 -6.05
N PHE A 305 -0.95 19.17 -7.27
CA PHE A 305 -1.31 19.83 -8.53
C PHE A 305 -2.60 19.26 -9.15
N THR A 306 -3.47 18.64 -8.35
CA THR A 306 -4.73 18.05 -8.85
C THR A 306 -5.56 19.10 -9.59
N GLU A 307 -5.98 18.79 -10.82
CA GLU A 307 -6.75 19.69 -11.70
C GLU A 307 -6.05 21.04 -12.01
N ALA A 308 -4.73 21.16 -11.82
CA ALA A 308 -3.99 22.36 -12.21
C ALA A 308 -3.77 22.39 -13.74
N SER A 309 -3.76 23.58 -14.34
CA SER A 309 -3.31 23.79 -15.72
C SER A 309 -1.89 24.31 -15.70
N LEU A 310 -0.97 23.61 -16.39
CA LEU A 310 0.47 23.87 -16.35
C LEU A 310 1.02 23.98 -17.77
N THR A 311 1.54 25.15 -18.16
CA THR A 311 2.19 25.36 -19.46
C THR A 311 3.70 25.60 -19.30
N GLY A 312 4.50 25.13 -20.26
CA GLY A 312 5.93 25.45 -20.43
C GLY A 312 6.83 25.29 -19.18
N GLY A 313 7.13 24.07 -18.75
CA GLY A 313 7.93 23.86 -17.52
C GLY A 313 9.44 24.06 -17.72
N ILE A 314 10.10 24.86 -16.86
CA ILE A 314 11.56 24.82 -16.66
C ILE A 314 11.83 24.00 -15.40
N LEU A 315 12.16 22.72 -15.58
CA LEU A 315 12.16 21.74 -14.48
C LEU A 315 13.55 21.23 -14.10
N SER A 316 14.63 21.76 -14.67
CA SER A 316 15.98 21.26 -14.40
C SER A 316 16.31 21.28 -12.90
N GLY A 317 16.59 20.11 -12.31
CA GLY A 317 16.87 19.97 -10.88
C GLY A 317 15.63 19.86 -9.97
N ALA A 318 14.42 19.95 -10.52
CA ALA A 318 13.18 19.93 -9.75
C ALA A 318 12.90 18.53 -9.17
N ASN A 319 12.29 18.50 -7.98
CA ASN A 319 11.92 17.28 -7.29
C ASN A 319 10.41 17.22 -7.04
N PHE A 320 9.73 16.32 -7.74
CA PHE A 320 8.29 16.07 -7.65
C PHE A 320 7.96 14.74 -6.99
N ALA A 321 8.89 14.12 -6.25
CA ALA A 321 8.62 12.80 -5.69
C ALA A 321 7.36 12.78 -4.83
N GLY A 322 6.44 11.85 -5.11
CA GLY A 322 5.14 11.74 -4.44
C GLY A 322 4.13 12.87 -4.76
N ALA A 323 4.46 13.82 -5.64
CA ALA A 323 3.54 14.89 -6.04
C ALA A 323 2.32 14.32 -6.80
N ASN A 324 1.21 15.07 -6.80
CA ASN A 324 -0.05 14.62 -7.40
C ASN A 324 -0.54 15.57 -8.49
N PHE A 325 -0.46 15.14 -9.75
CA PHE A 325 -0.95 15.81 -10.95
C PHE A 325 -2.26 15.19 -11.48
N THR A 326 -3.04 14.50 -10.63
CA THR A 326 -4.29 13.85 -11.07
C THR A 326 -5.20 14.85 -11.80
N ARG A 327 -5.62 14.52 -13.02
CA ARG A 327 -6.47 15.38 -13.88
C ARG A 327 -5.89 16.77 -14.19
N ALA A 328 -4.59 16.99 -14.04
CA ALA A 328 -3.93 18.20 -14.51
C ALA A 328 -3.99 18.30 -16.05
N SER A 329 -4.06 19.51 -16.59
CA SER A 329 -4.09 19.78 -18.02
C SER A 329 -2.76 20.37 -18.51
N ASP A 330 -2.59 20.39 -19.84
CA ASP A 330 -1.45 21.02 -20.54
C ASP A 330 -0.09 20.38 -20.19
N LEU A 331 -0.12 19.18 -19.60
CA LEU A 331 1.07 18.46 -19.17
C LEU A 331 2.04 18.12 -20.31
N ILE A 332 1.58 18.02 -21.55
CA ILE A 332 2.48 17.81 -22.69
C ILE A 332 3.43 19.01 -22.85
N GLU A 333 2.96 20.24 -22.62
CA GLU A 333 3.80 21.44 -22.69
C GLU A 333 4.64 21.60 -21.41
N PHE A 334 4.06 21.29 -20.25
CA PHE A 334 4.79 21.31 -18.97
C PHE A 334 5.93 20.30 -18.92
N LEU A 335 5.66 19.05 -19.29
CA LEU A 335 6.64 17.95 -19.37
C LEU A 335 7.47 18.01 -20.66
N GLY A 336 7.03 18.81 -21.65
CA GLY A 336 7.65 19.09 -22.95
C GLY A 336 8.95 19.87 -22.84
N LEU A 337 9.79 19.40 -21.94
CA LEU A 337 10.97 20.00 -21.33
C LEU A 337 12.18 20.21 -22.23
N MET A 338 12.10 20.11 -23.56
CA MET A 338 13.33 19.95 -24.36
C MET A 338 13.48 20.83 -25.58
N ASN A 339 12.51 21.68 -25.94
CA ASN A 339 12.64 22.40 -27.21
C ASN A 339 13.42 23.72 -27.11
N GLU A 340 13.54 24.32 -25.91
CA GLU A 340 14.32 25.57 -25.71
C GLU A 340 15.20 25.62 -24.45
N HIS A 341 14.94 24.81 -23.41
CA HIS A 341 15.69 24.82 -22.14
C HIS A 341 16.20 23.41 -21.77
N GLU A 342 17.49 23.18 -21.99
CA GLU A 342 18.13 21.86 -21.78
C GLU A 342 18.04 21.40 -20.31
N VAL A 343 17.59 20.16 -20.09
CA VAL A 343 17.61 19.51 -18.77
C VAL A 343 19.05 19.14 -18.43
N THR A 344 19.73 20.02 -17.68
CA THR A 344 21.15 19.84 -17.31
C THR A 344 21.37 19.21 -15.93
N LYS A 345 20.28 18.95 -15.20
CA LYS A 345 20.27 18.43 -13.82
C LYS A 345 19.12 17.43 -13.66
N PRO A 346 19.24 16.44 -12.75
CA PRO A 346 18.21 15.44 -12.58
C PRO A 346 16.85 16.02 -12.22
N VAL A 347 15.79 15.50 -12.85
CA VAL A 347 14.40 15.80 -12.52
C VAL A 347 13.77 14.54 -11.93
N ASN A 348 13.16 14.65 -10.76
CA ASN A 348 12.68 13.49 -10.02
C ASN A 348 11.16 13.41 -10.00
N PHE A 349 10.58 12.45 -10.72
CA PHE A 349 9.15 12.12 -10.73
C PHE A 349 8.85 10.80 -10.00
N GLN A 350 9.76 10.33 -9.14
CA GLN A 350 9.57 9.06 -8.43
C GLN A 350 8.25 9.06 -7.65
N ASP A 351 7.43 8.02 -7.82
CA ASP A 351 6.15 7.88 -7.12
C ASP A 351 5.16 9.05 -7.37
N THR A 352 5.39 9.88 -8.40
CA THR A 352 4.50 10.98 -8.80
C THR A 352 3.24 10.43 -9.47
N ASN A 353 2.08 11.01 -9.16
CA ASN A 353 0.78 10.58 -9.69
C ASN A 353 0.30 11.46 -10.85
N PHE A 354 0.22 10.91 -12.06
CA PHE A 354 -0.29 11.51 -13.29
C PHE A 354 -1.66 10.94 -13.71
N SER A 355 -2.40 10.32 -12.79
CA SER A 355 -3.63 9.60 -13.13
C SER A 355 -4.66 10.50 -13.81
N GLN A 356 -5.38 9.93 -14.80
CA GLN A 356 -6.46 10.62 -15.53
C GLN A 356 -6.02 11.91 -16.24
N THR A 357 -4.76 11.99 -16.66
CA THR A 357 -4.24 13.11 -17.49
C THR A 357 -4.20 12.74 -18.97
N ASP A 358 -4.04 13.74 -19.83
CA ASP A 358 -3.84 13.54 -21.27
C ASP A 358 -2.39 13.85 -21.66
N LEU A 359 -1.69 12.80 -22.09
CA LEU A 359 -0.32 12.81 -22.60
C LEU A 359 -0.27 12.17 -24.00
N SER A 360 -1.39 12.22 -24.75
CA SER A 360 -1.45 11.66 -26.10
C SER A 360 -0.43 12.33 -27.03
N GLY A 361 0.31 11.52 -27.79
CA GLY A 361 1.35 11.99 -28.67
C GLY A 361 2.55 12.63 -27.97
N PHE A 362 2.68 12.50 -26.64
CA PHE A 362 3.85 12.98 -25.90
C PHE A 362 5.13 12.36 -26.47
N LYS A 363 6.15 13.17 -26.75
CA LYS A 363 7.42 12.70 -27.32
C LYS A 363 8.59 13.21 -26.51
N ILE A 364 9.35 12.30 -25.93
CA ILE A 364 10.57 12.67 -25.21
C ILE A 364 11.78 12.95 -26.12
N HIS A 365 11.76 12.42 -27.35
CA HIS A 365 12.92 12.36 -28.27
C HIS A 365 13.10 13.53 -29.22
N GLU A 366 12.20 14.52 -29.27
CA GLU A 366 12.17 15.44 -30.40
C GLU A 366 13.22 16.58 -30.39
N VAL A 367 13.97 16.87 -29.30
CA VAL A 367 14.96 17.97 -29.29
C VAL A 367 16.18 17.79 -28.34
N VAL A 368 17.11 16.86 -28.58
CA VAL A 368 18.43 16.90 -27.89
C VAL A 368 19.59 16.38 -28.74
N HIS A 369 20.77 16.99 -28.57
CA HIS A 369 22.03 16.59 -29.22
C HIS A 369 22.58 15.23 -28.73
N ASP A 370 22.21 14.76 -27.53
CA ASP A 370 22.47 13.41 -27.01
C ASP A 370 21.29 12.89 -26.16
N ILE A 371 20.45 12.06 -26.77
CA ILE A 371 19.22 11.52 -26.19
C ILE A 371 19.51 10.62 -24.99
N ALA A 372 20.63 9.90 -24.99
CA ALA A 372 20.91 8.88 -23.98
C ALA A 372 21.24 9.50 -22.61
N GLU A 373 21.96 10.63 -22.58
CA GLU A 373 22.29 11.31 -21.32
C GLU A 373 21.06 11.95 -20.68
N THR A 374 20.15 12.53 -21.47
CA THR A 374 18.98 13.21 -20.91
C THR A 374 17.95 12.25 -20.34
N LEU A 375 17.70 11.10 -20.99
CA LEU A 375 16.77 10.10 -20.47
C LEU A 375 17.20 9.56 -19.10
N GLN A 376 18.50 9.56 -18.80
CA GLN A 376 19.02 9.16 -17.49
C GLN A 376 18.85 10.22 -16.40
N LEU A 377 18.59 11.48 -16.76
CA LEU A 377 18.37 12.56 -15.81
C LEU A 377 16.95 12.58 -15.26
N ILE A 378 15.99 11.92 -15.90
CA ILE A 378 14.59 11.96 -15.49
C ILE A 378 14.20 10.63 -14.84
N ASN A 379 13.92 10.68 -13.53
CA ASN A 379 13.51 9.50 -12.77
C ASN A 379 11.99 9.36 -12.74
N TRP A 380 11.45 8.39 -13.47
CA TRP A 380 10.02 8.07 -13.51
C TRP A 380 9.65 6.85 -12.66
N LYS A 381 10.60 6.27 -11.93
CA LYS A 381 10.39 4.99 -11.24
C LYS A 381 9.22 5.06 -10.26
N GLY A 382 8.32 4.08 -10.31
CA GLY A 382 7.18 4.00 -9.39
C GLY A 382 6.06 5.02 -9.64
N SER A 383 6.16 5.89 -10.65
CA SER A 383 5.10 6.84 -10.97
C SER A 383 3.78 6.15 -11.31
N ILE A 384 2.67 6.83 -11.04
CA ILE A 384 1.31 6.32 -11.25
C ILE A 384 0.70 7.02 -12.47
N PHE A 385 0.43 6.26 -13.51
CA PHE A 385 -0.16 6.68 -14.79
C PHE A 385 -1.54 6.05 -15.00
N ASN A 386 -2.29 5.80 -13.93
CA ASN A 386 -3.56 5.09 -14.04
C ASN A 386 -4.60 5.91 -14.79
N GLU A 387 -5.32 5.27 -15.71
CA GLU A 387 -6.31 5.91 -16.58
C GLU A 387 -5.73 7.09 -17.41
N VAL A 388 -4.40 7.17 -17.59
CA VAL A 388 -3.78 8.19 -18.44
C VAL A 388 -4.05 7.92 -19.92
N ASN A 389 -4.17 8.96 -20.73
CA ASN A 389 -4.13 8.83 -22.17
C ASN A 389 -2.70 9.04 -22.69
N LEU A 390 -2.07 7.99 -23.22
CA LEU A 390 -0.74 7.98 -23.83
C LEU A 390 -0.80 7.50 -25.30
N GLU A 391 -1.94 7.65 -25.96
CA GLU A 391 -2.13 7.22 -27.34
C GLU A 391 -1.05 7.83 -28.25
N ASN A 392 -0.36 7.00 -29.03
CA ASN A 392 0.76 7.37 -29.92
C ASN A 392 1.94 8.11 -29.23
N ALA A 393 2.08 8.02 -27.91
CA ALA A 393 3.22 8.61 -27.20
C ALA A 393 4.53 7.88 -27.54
N ASN A 394 5.65 8.59 -27.55
CA ASN A 394 6.99 8.03 -27.69
C ASN A 394 7.77 8.14 -26.38
N LEU A 395 7.87 6.99 -25.70
CA LEU A 395 8.48 6.81 -24.39
C LEU A 395 9.75 5.93 -24.46
N SER A 396 10.24 5.62 -25.67
CA SER A 396 11.28 4.59 -25.85
C SER A 396 12.56 4.87 -25.05
N GLY A 397 13.14 3.81 -24.50
CA GLY A 397 14.38 3.83 -23.72
C GLY A 397 14.23 4.34 -22.27
N LEU A 398 13.03 4.70 -21.81
CA LEU A 398 12.82 5.17 -20.44
C LEU A 398 12.92 4.05 -19.40
N ASP A 399 13.39 4.40 -18.20
CA ASP A 399 13.19 3.58 -17.01
C ASP A 399 11.84 3.91 -16.37
N LEU A 400 10.86 3.03 -16.61
CA LEU A 400 9.50 3.09 -16.09
C LEU A 400 9.26 1.95 -15.10
N SER A 401 10.32 1.35 -14.54
CA SER A 401 10.17 0.21 -13.63
C SER A 401 9.29 0.57 -12.42
N HIS A 402 8.50 -0.40 -11.98
CA HIS A 402 7.51 -0.27 -10.90
C HIS A 402 6.39 0.77 -11.13
N CYS A 403 6.29 1.37 -12.31
CA CYS A 403 5.17 2.26 -12.62
C CYS A 403 3.84 1.51 -12.70
N SER A 404 2.75 2.22 -12.45
CA SER A 404 1.39 1.71 -12.62
C SER A 404 0.75 2.39 -13.83
N PHE A 405 0.21 1.63 -14.77
CA PHE A 405 -0.52 2.07 -15.97
C PHE A 405 -1.92 1.44 -16.00
N VAL A 406 -2.51 1.19 -14.82
CA VAL A 406 -3.79 0.51 -14.71
C VAL A 406 -4.85 1.29 -15.49
N LYS A 407 -5.55 0.63 -16.42
CA LYS A 407 -6.57 1.21 -17.31
C LYS A 407 -6.08 2.35 -18.21
N ALA A 408 -4.77 2.55 -18.36
CA ALA A 408 -4.22 3.56 -19.25
C ALA A 408 -4.48 3.22 -20.73
N ASN A 409 -4.56 4.24 -21.58
CA ASN A 409 -4.63 4.07 -23.03
C ASN A 409 -3.24 4.30 -23.66
N LEU A 410 -2.52 3.24 -23.99
CA LEU A 410 -1.21 3.28 -24.67
C LEU A 410 -1.30 2.89 -26.15
N LYS A 411 -2.49 2.97 -26.77
CA LYS A 411 -2.67 2.55 -28.15
C LYS A 411 -1.67 3.22 -29.09
N GLY A 412 -0.92 2.41 -29.86
CA GLY A 412 0.09 2.91 -30.79
C GLY A 412 1.33 3.56 -30.15
N ALA A 413 1.50 3.48 -28.82
CA ALA A 413 2.65 4.06 -28.14
C ALA A 413 3.96 3.31 -28.46
N ASN A 414 5.09 4.02 -28.41
CA ASN A 414 6.41 3.44 -28.55
C ASN A 414 7.09 3.30 -27.18
N LEU A 415 7.23 2.06 -26.71
CA LEU A 415 7.92 1.63 -25.49
C LEU A 415 9.17 0.80 -25.80
N GLU A 416 9.73 0.95 -27.01
CA GLU A 416 10.92 0.22 -27.44
C GLU A 416 12.08 0.42 -26.45
N ASN A 417 12.75 -0.67 -26.07
CA ASN A 417 13.89 -0.68 -25.15
C ASN A 417 13.65 -0.05 -23.76
N CYS A 418 12.39 0.14 -23.35
CA CYS A 418 12.09 0.62 -21.99
C CYS A 418 12.42 -0.42 -20.92
N ASN A 419 12.81 0.03 -19.74
CA ASN A 419 12.77 -0.82 -18.55
C ASN A 419 11.35 -0.80 -17.97
N LEU A 420 10.60 -1.89 -18.15
CA LEU A 420 9.22 -2.06 -17.68
C LEU A 420 9.13 -3.13 -16.57
N ALA A 421 10.23 -3.36 -15.84
CA ALA A 421 10.25 -4.36 -14.79
C ALA A 421 9.23 -4.00 -13.70
N TYR A 422 8.40 -4.97 -13.32
CA TYR A 422 7.37 -4.85 -12.30
C TYR A 422 6.33 -3.75 -12.59
N VAL A 423 6.13 -3.41 -13.87
CA VAL A 423 5.09 -2.48 -14.29
C VAL A 423 3.72 -3.15 -14.22
N ASP A 424 2.74 -2.40 -13.75
CA ASP A 424 1.35 -2.82 -13.73
C ASP A 424 0.59 -2.28 -14.96
N PHE A 425 0.28 -3.15 -15.93
CA PHE A 425 -0.57 -2.82 -17.08
C PHE A 425 -2.00 -3.35 -16.94
N ALA A 426 -2.48 -3.63 -15.72
CA ALA A 426 -3.81 -4.21 -15.56
C ALA A 426 -4.90 -3.38 -16.27
N GLU A 427 -5.72 -4.02 -17.09
CA GLU A 427 -6.78 -3.41 -17.91
C GLU A 427 -6.32 -2.32 -18.90
N ALA A 428 -5.02 -2.14 -19.13
CA ALA A 428 -4.49 -1.13 -20.05
C ALA A 428 -4.75 -1.49 -21.53
N ASN A 429 -4.92 -0.47 -22.37
CA ASN A 429 -4.98 -0.65 -23.82
C ASN A 429 -3.59 -0.56 -24.46
N LEU A 430 -3.03 -1.69 -24.88
CA LEU A 430 -1.71 -1.82 -25.50
C LEU A 430 -1.80 -2.18 -27.01
N GLU A 431 -2.98 -2.04 -27.63
CA GLU A 431 -3.17 -2.27 -29.08
C GLU A 431 -2.18 -1.47 -29.92
N GLY A 432 -1.44 -2.12 -30.82
CA GLY A 432 -0.44 -1.47 -31.69
C GLY A 432 0.78 -0.86 -30.98
N THR A 433 1.00 -1.15 -29.69
CA THR A 433 2.17 -0.65 -28.95
C THR A 433 3.44 -1.36 -29.41
N ASN A 434 4.56 -0.63 -29.51
CA ASN A 434 5.88 -1.23 -29.71
C ASN A 434 6.60 -1.47 -28.37
N LEU A 435 6.75 -2.72 -27.96
CA LEU A 435 7.46 -3.20 -26.76
C LEU A 435 8.76 -3.94 -27.13
N THR A 436 9.26 -3.78 -28.35
CA THR A 436 10.48 -4.46 -28.82
C THR A 436 11.67 -4.11 -27.92
N GLY A 437 12.36 -5.13 -27.42
CA GLY A 437 13.53 -4.95 -26.54
C GLY A 437 13.21 -4.46 -25.12
N ALA A 438 11.94 -4.24 -24.77
CA ALA A 438 11.57 -3.80 -23.42
C ALA A 438 11.80 -4.91 -22.37
N ASN A 439 12.25 -4.52 -21.18
CA ASN A 439 12.39 -5.45 -20.06
C ASN A 439 11.03 -5.63 -19.36
N LEU A 440 10.33 -6.73 -19.64
CA LEU A 440 9.00 -7.04 -19.10
C LEU A 440 9.03 -7.98 -17.89
N LYS A 441 10.14 -8.01 -17.16
CA LYS A 441 10.30 -8.84 -15.96
C LYS A 441 9.23 -8.50 -14.92
N GLY A 442 8.42 -9.47 -14.48
CA GLY A 442 7.44 -9.25 -13.41
C GLY A 442 6.27 -8.35 -13.77
N VAL A 443 6.01 -8.13 -15.06
CA VAL A 443 4.91 -7.29 -15.54
C VAL A 443 3.54 -7.89 -15.17
N VAL A 444 2.58 -7.03 -14.82
CA VAL A 444 1.16 -7.41 -14.66
C VAL A 444 0.43 -7.11 -15.96
N LEU A 445 -0.25 -8.11 -16.53
CA LEU A 445 -0.91 -8.01 -17.84
C LEU A 445 -2.40 -8.36 -17.80
N GLU A 446 -2.97 -8.54 -16.60
CA GLU A 446 -4.35 -8.96 -16.40
C GLU A 446 -5.35 -7.94 -16.98
N GLY A 447 -6.31 -8.40 -17.78
CA GLY A 447 -7.31 -7.55 -18.44
C GLY A 447 -6.76 -6.61 -19.54
N SER A 448 -5.44 -6.55 -19.74
CA SER A 448 -4.82 -5.68 -20.75
C SER A 448 -5.19 -6.12 -22.17
N LYS A 449 -5.21 -5.19 -23.11
CA LYS A 449 -5.60 -5.44 -24.51
C LYS A 449 -4.39 -5.34 -25.42
N ILE A 450 -4.09 -6.40 -26.16
CA ILE A 450 -3.13 -6.39 -27.28
C ILE A 450 -3.82 -6.88 -28.55
N ASP A 451 -3.29 -6.52 -29.72
CA ASP A 451 -3.77 -7.03 -31.00
C ASP A 451 -2.62 -7.60 -31.85
N GLU A 452 -2.89 -7.91 -33.12
CA GLU A 452 -1.87 -8.42 -34.05
C GLU A 452 -0.78 -7.40 -34.38
N SER A 453 -1.04 -6.11 -34.17
CA SER A 453 -0.10 -5.03 -34.45
C SER A 453 0.79 -4.67 -33.25
N THR A 454 0.46 -5.15 -32.04
CA THR A 454 1.33 -4.99 -30.86
C THR A 454 2.64 -5.78 -31.04
N GLU A 455 3.76 -5.07 -31.11
CA GLU A 455 5.10 -5.66 -31.22
C GLU A 455 5.64 -6.01 -29.84
N ILE A 456 5.63 -7.29 -29.47
CA ILE A 456 6.08 -7.77 -28.17
C ILE A 456 6.79 -9.10 -28.35
N ASP A 457 7.81 -9.38 -27.54
CA ASP A 457 8.51 -10.67 -27.58
C ASP A 457 7.51 -11.83 -27.39
N ILE A 458 7.67 -12.87 -28.22
CA ILE A 458 6.76 -14.01 -28.29
C ILE A 458 6.53 -14.69 -26.94
N LYS A 459 7.55 -14.69 -26.07
CA LYS A 459 7.48 -15.23 -24.70
C LYS A 459 6.44 -14.48 -23.87
N TYR A 460 6.41 -13.15 -23.95
CA TYR A 460 5.47 -12.32 -23.20
C TYR A 460 4.10 -12.23 -23.88
N ARG A 461 4.03 -12.39 -25.21
CA ARG A 461 2.75 -12.59 -25.90
C ARG A 461 2.04 -13.85 -25.41
N LEU A 462 2.78 -14.96 -25.30
CA LEU A 462 2.23 -16.22 -24.79
C LEU A 462 1.81 -16.08 -23.32
N LEU A 463 2.61 -15.40 -22.50
CA LEU A 463 2.23 -15.08 -21.13
C LEU A 463 0.90 -14.31 -21.07
N TRP A 464 0.76 -13.25 -21.88
CA TRP A 464 -0.48 -12.49 -22.00
C TRP A 464 -1.67 -13.38 -22.39
N GLU A 465 -1.48 -14.27 -23.37
CA GLU A 465 -2.53 -15.20 -23.82
C GLU A 465 -2.98 -16.12 -22.67
N PHE A 466 -2.05 -16.68 -21.88
CA PHE A 466 -2.41 -17.56 -20.77
C PHE A 466 -3.16 -16.81 -19.67
N ILE A 467 -2.69 -15.62 -19.30
CA ILE A 467 -3.33 -14.77 -18.28
C ILE A 467 -4.76 -14.40 -18.70
N ASN A 468 -4.95 -13.96 -19.95
CA ASN A 468 -6.20 -13.31 -20.36
C ASN A 468 -7.19 -14.22 -21.09
N LEU A 469 -6.71 -15.27 -21.74
CA LEU A 469 -7.52 -16.18 -22.57
C LEU A 469 -7.53 -17.62 -22.05
N GLY A 470 -6.67 -17.95 -21.09
CA GLY A 470 -6.41 -19.32 -20.64
C GLY A 470 -5.54 -20.12 -21.62
N GLY A 471 -4.99 -21.24 -21.15
CA GLY A 471 -4.17 -22.14 -21.97
C GLY A 471 -4.52 -23.62 -21.86
N GLU A 472 -5.73 -23.92 -21.39
CA GLU A 472 -6.22 -25.29 -21.25
C GLU A 472 -6.13 -26.09 -22.55
N ASN A 473 -5.58 -27.30 -22.48
CA ASN A 473 -5.45 -28.23 -23.61
C ASN A 473 -4.71 -27.68 -24.85
N ARG A 474 -3.98 -26.55 -24.73
CA ARG A 474 -3.24 -25.96 -25.85
C ARG A 474 -1.99 -26.77 -26.19
N ASP A 475 -1.57 -26.72 -27.45
CA ASP A 475 -0.29 -27.25 -27.90
C ASP A 475 0.81 -26.19 -27.72
N LEU A 476 1.69 -26.40 -26.75
CA LEU A 476 2.76 -25.50 -26.31
C LEU A 476 4.13 -26.21 -26.33
N ARG A 477 4.29 -27.21 -27.20
CA ARG A 477 5.51 -28.02 -27.28
C ARG A 477 6.73 -27.15 -27.55
N ALA A 478 7.80 -27.42 -26.80
CA ALA A 478 9.08 -26.73 -26.91
C ALA A 478 9.01 -25.20 -26.77
N VAL A 479 7.95 -24.66 -26.16
CA VAL A 479 7.87 -23.24 -25.85
C VAL A 479 9.01 -22.83 -24.92
N ASN A 480 9.53 -21.62 -25.09
CA ASN A 480 10.49 -21.05 -24.16
C ASN A 480 9.83 -19.97 -23.28
N LEU A 481 9.63 -20.30 -22.01
CA LEU A 481 9.13 -19.42 -20.96
C LEU A 481 10.18 -19.28 -19.82
N SER A 482 11.45 -19.58 -20.09
CA SER A 482 12.51 -19.57 -19.08
C SER A 482 12.66 -18.20 -18.42
N GLY A 483 12.71 -18.12 -17.10
CA GLY A 483 12.91 -16.87 -16.36
C GLY A 483 11.76 -15.88 -16.50
N ILE A 484 10.54 -16.33 -16.83
CA ILE A 484 9.35 -15.48 -16.62
C ILE A 484 9.20 -15.26 -15.12
N GLU A 485 9.03 -14.01 -14.71
CA GLU A 485 8.51 -13.66 -13.40
C GLU A 485 7.11 -13.07 -13.58
N ILE A 486 6.18 -13.46 -12.72
CA ILE A 486 4.77 -13.09 -12.80
C ILE A 486 4.39 -12.47 -11.47
N HIS A 487 3.74 -11.32 -11.54
CA HIS A 487 3.12 -10.66 -10.39
C HIS A 487 1.62 -10.51 -10.66
N PHE A 488 0.85 -10.65 -9.59
CA PHE A 488 -0.59 -10.40 -9.58
C PHE A 488 -0.88 -9.26 -8.61
N THR A 489 -1.99 -8.55 -8.84
CA THR A 489 -2.42 -7.45 -7.98
C THR A 489 -3.10 -7.90 -6.69
N ASP A 490 -3.60 -9.14 -6.66
CA ASP A 490 -4.35 -9.70 -5.52
C ASP A 490 -3.81 -11.07 -5.08
N ASP A 491 -4.04 -11.42 -3.81
CA ASP A 491 -3.83 -12.76 -3.28
C ASP A 491 -4.74 -13.74 -4.05
N CYS A 492 -4.09 -14.56 -4.86
CA CYS A 492 -4.71 -15.53 -5.73
C CYS A 492 -5.31 -16.69 -4.94
N ASP A 493 -6.63 -16.69 -4.78
CA ASP A 493 -7.35 -17.89 -4.36
C ASP A 493 -7.24 -18.99 -5.45
N GLU A 494 -7.48 -20.24 -5.06
CA GLU A 494 -7.38 -21.42 -5.92
C GLU A 494 -8.13 -21.31 -7.26
N ASP A 495 -9.25 -20.60 -7.30
CA ASP A 495 -10.09 -20.39 -8.48
C ASP A 495 -9.52 -19.35 -9.46
N SER A 496 -8.58 -18.50 -9.01
CA SER A 496 -7.96 -17.43 -9.79
C SER A 496 -6.65 -17.84 -10.49
N ARG A 497 -6.20 -19.08 -10.26
CA ARG A 497 -4.98 -19.64 -10.90
C ARG A 497 -5.11 -19.64 -12.42
N ILE A 498 -4.01 -19.35 -13.09
CA ILE A 498 -3.93 -19.40 -14.56
C ILE A 498 -4.02 -20.85 -15.02
N LYS A 499 -5.03 -21.13 -15.84
CA LYS A 499 -5.37 -22.50 -16.25
C LYS A 499 -4.54 -22.97 -17.43
N LEU A 500 -3.61 -23.89 -17.16
CA LEU A 500 -2.87 -24.68 -18.15
C LEU A 500 -3.19 -26.17 -18.04
N ASN A 501 -4.34 -26.53 -17.45
CA ASN A 501 -4.72 -27.92 -17.29
C ASN A 501 -4.82 -28.65 -18.65
N GLY A 502 -4.21 -29.84 -18.73
CA GLY A 502 -4.16 -30.65 -19.94
C GLY A 502 -3.30 -30.08 -21.08
N ALA A 503 -2.63 -28.94 -20.90
CA ALA A 503 -1.79 -28.35 -21.94
C ALA A 503 -0.60 -29.26 -22.30
N ASN A 504 -0.16 -29.21 -23.56
CA ASN A 504 0.97 -29.98 -24.04
C ASN A 504 2.25 -29.15 -24.06
N LEU A 505 3.06 -29.25 -23.01
CA LEU A 505 4.36 -28.59 -22.82
C LEU A 505 5.54 -29.56 -22.99
N GLU A 506 5.41 -30.62 -23.80
CA GLU A 506 6.52 -31.57 -24.01
C GLU A 506 7.77 -30.83 -24.53
N GLY A 507 8.88 -31.01 -23.82
CA GLY A 507 10.17 -30.36 -24.14
C GLY A 507 10.19 -28.84 -23.94
N ALA A 508 9.21 -28.24 -23.28
CA ALA A 508 9.20 -26.81 -22.98
C ALA A 508 10.37 -26.43 -22.07
N ASN A 509 10.88 -25.20 -22.23
CA ASN A 509 11.82 -24.60 -21.31
C ASN A 509 11.08 -23.63 -20.37
N LEU A 510 10.94 -24.02 -19.12
CA LEU A 510 10.35 -23.30 -18.00
C LEU A 510 11.39 -22.99 -16.90
N SER A 511 12.69 -23.19 -17.17
CA SER A 511 13.74 -23.06 -16.16
C SER A 511 13.73 -21.65 -15.55
N GLN A 512 13.91 -21.54 -14.24
CA GLN A 512 13.95 -20.28 -13.49
C GLN A 512 12.66 -19.44 -13.56
N ALA A 513 11.56 -19.98 -14.09
CA ALA A 513 10.30 -19.26 -14.15
C ALA A 513 9.58 -19.28 -12.78
N ASN A 514 8.92 -18.18 -12.43
CA ASN A 514 7.98 -18.14 -11.31
C ASN A 514 6.58 -18.49 -11.81
N LEU A 515 6.10 -19.70 -11.47
CA LEU A 515 4.87 -20.31 -11.97
C LEU A 515 3.95 -20.81 -10.84
N TYR A 516 4.10 -20.30 -9.61
CA TYR A 516 3.33 -20.73 -8.44
C TYR A 516 1.80 -20.59 -8.62
N ASN A 517 1.34 -19.63 -9.42
CA ASN A 517 -0.09 -19.39 -9.68
C ASN A 517 -0.67 -20.13 -10.88
N PHE A 518 0.07 -21.07 -11.45
CA PHE A 518 -0.38 -21.82 -12.61
C PHE A 518 -0.91 -23.19 -12.20
N ASP A 519 -2.03 -23.55 -12.79
CA ASP A 519 -2.63 -24.87 -12.68
C ASP A 519 -2.15 -25.71 -13.86
N PHE A 520 -1.17 -26.59 -13.63
CA PHE A 520 -0.65 -27.53 -14.63
C PHE A 520 -1.31 -28.92 -14.51
N SER A 521 -2.47 -29.02 -13.88
CA SER A 521 -3.09 -30.33 -13.65
C SER A 521 -3.31 -31.07 -14.96
N ASN A 522 -2.91 -32.34 -15.02
CA ASN A 522 -2.98 -33.19 -16.23
C ASN A 522 -2.15 -32.70 -17.44
N ALA A 523 -1.29 -31.68 -17.28
CA ALA A 523 -0.46 -31.19 -18.38
C ALA A 523 0.62 -32.21 -18.79
N ASN A 524 0.96 -32.23 -20.08
CA ASN A 524 2.09 -33.02 -20.57
C ASN A 524 3.38 -32.19 -20.49
N LEU A 525 4.21 -32.45 -19.49
CA LEU A 525 5.49 -31.78 -19.23
C LEU A 525 6.69 -32.71 -19.48
N LYS A 526 6.49 -33.75 -20.29
CA LYS A 526 7.51 -34.75 -20.57
C LYS A 526 8.77 -34.10 -21.15
N ASN A 527 9.94 -34.44 -20.63
CA ASN A 527 11.23 -33.87 -21.01
C ASN A 527 11.32 -32.33 -20.93
N ALA A 528 10.39 -31.65 -20.25
CA ALA A 528 10.49 -30.22 -20.05
C ALA A 528 11.63 -29.88 -19.07
N ASP A 529 12.20 -28.69 -19.22
CA ASP A 529 13.17 -28.14 -18.29
C ASP A 529 12.47 -27.16 -17.35
N LEU A 530 12.31 -27.55 -16.09
CA LEU A 530 11.72 -26.78 -14.99
C LEU A 530 12.78 -26.47 -13.93
N SER A 531 14.07 -26.50 -14.27
CA SER A 531 15.12 -26.33 -13.26
C SER A 531 15.10 -24.94 -12.62
N GLY A 532 15.16 -24.89 -11.29
CA GLY A 532 15.20 -23.66 -10.49
C GLY A 532 13.96 -22.78 -10.55
N SER A 533 12.86 -23.26 -11.12
CA SER A 533 11.57 -22.57 -11.15
C SER A 533 10.85 -22.62 -9.79
N GLU A 534 9.74 -21.89 -9.70
CA GLU A 534 8.79 -21.96 -8.58
C GLU A 534 7.43 -22.51 -9.09
N PHE A 535 6.88 -23.53 -8.42
CA PHE A 535 5.65 -24.23 -8.83
C PHE A 535 4.76 -24.53 -7.61
N ALA A 536 3.47 -24.77 -7.88
CA ALA A 536 2.56 -25.26 -6.85
C ALA A 536 1.75 -26.49 -7.31
N PHE A 537 1.11 -26.46 -8.49
CA PHE A 537 0.08 -27.47 -8.85
C PHE A 537 0.46 -28.31 -10.07
N LEU A 538 0.71 -29.61 -9.86
CA LEU A 538 1.11 -30.57 -10.88
C LEU A 538 0.30 -31.87 -10.86
N ASP A 539 -0.84 -31.91 -10.16
CA ASP A 539 -1.68 -33.11 -10.03
C ASP A 539 -2.04 -33.73 -11.39
N GLY A 540 -1.84 -35.04 -11.53
CA GLY A 540 -2.10 -35.78 -12.75
C GLY A 540 -1.16 -35.46 -13.92
N ALA A 541 -0.16 -34.60 -13.74
CA ALA A 541 0.73 -34.20 -14.82
C ALA A 541 1.64 -35.35 -15.29
N TYR A 542 2.16 -35.22 -16.52
CA TYR A 542 3.13 -36.16 -17.09
C TYR A 542 4.52 -35.51 -17.13
N LEU A 543 5.32 -35.75 -16.10
CA LEU A 543 6.68 -35.23 -15.90
C LEU A 543 7.79 -36.21 -16.31
N ASN A 544 7.48 -37.22 -17.13
CA ASN A 544 8.45 -38.27 -17.45
C ASN A 544 9.72 -37.69 -18.10
N GLY A 545 10.88 -37.91 -17.48
CA GLY A 545 12.17 -37.38 -17.92
C GLY A 545 12.33 -35.86 -17.81
N ALA A 546 11.42 -35.17 -17.12
CA ALA A 546 11.52 -33.73 -16.91
C ALA A 546 12.63 -33.38 -15.90
N ASN A 547 13.22 -32.20 -16.06
CA ASN A 547 14.23 -31.67 -15.15
C ASN A 547 13.58 -30.68 -14.17
N LEU A 548 13.44 -31.06 -12.91
CA LEU A 548 12.95 -30.26 -11.78
C LEU A 548 14.06 -30.03 -10.73
N SER A 549 15.33 -30.03 -11.17
CA SER A 549 16.45 -29.79 -10.26
C SER A 549 16.41 -28.36 -9.74
N ASP A 550 16.71 -28.18 -8.45
CA ASP A 550 16.68 -26.89 -7.76
C ASP A 550 15.30 -26.18 -7.74
N THR A 551 14.21 -26.83 -8.18
CA THR A 551 12.86 -26.27 -8.16
C THR A 551 12.38 -26.03 -6.72
N ARG A 552 11.67 -24.93 -6.50
CA ARG A 552 11.04 -24.59 -5.22
C ARG A 552 9.53 -24.77 -5.30
N PHE A 553 8.97 -25.47 -4.33
CA PHE A 553 7.53 -25.66 -4.16
C PHE A 553 7.09 -25.00 -2.86
N ASP A 554 6.18 -24.04 -2.94
CA ASP A 554 5.56 -23.44 -1.74
C ASP A 554 4.59 -24.43 -1.11
N GLU A 555 3.79 -25.12 -1.92
CA GLU A 555 3.08 -26.37 -1.60
C GLU A 555 3.29 -27.30 -2.80
N GLY A 556 3.55 -28.59 -2.57
CA GLY A 556 3.92 -29.52 -3.64
C GLY A 556 2.82 -30.50 -3.99
N TYR A 557 1.98 -30.20 -4.99
CA TYR A 557 0.88 -31.07 -5.40
C TYR A 557 1.24 -31.94 -6.60
N PHE A 558 1.44 -33.24 -6.37
CA PHE A 558 1.75 -34.22 -7.40
C PHE A 558 0.81 -35.43 -7.38
N ASP A 559 -0.37 -35.37 -6.80
CA ASP A 559 -1.25 -36.54 -6.74
C ASP A 559 -1.58 -37.08 -8.13
N ASN A 560 -1.56 -38.40 -8.30
CA ASN A 560 -1.77 -39.11 -9.56
C ASN A 560 -0.75 -38.76 -10.67
N THR A 561 0.39 -38.18 -10.33
CA THR A 561 1.37 -37.69 -11.31
C THR A 561 2.33 -38.78 -11.78
N SER A 562 2.73 -38.74 -13.05
CA SER A 562 3.77 -39.61 -13.60
C SER A 562 5.10 -38.86 -13.67
N CYS A 563 6.02 -39.19 -12.77
CA CYS A 563 7.35 -38.58 -12.64
C CYS A 563 8.47 -39.57 -12.97
N ILE A 564 8.26 -40.49 -13.92
CA ILE A 564 9.21 -41.57 -14.23
C ILE A 564 10.49 -40.95 -14.82
N ASN A 565 11.65 -41.27 -14.23
CA ASN A 565 12.96 -40.70 -14.58
C ASN A 565 13.06 -39.17 -14.45
N ALA A 566 12.14 -38.51 -13.74
CA ALA A 566 12.23 -37.08 -13.50
C ALA A 566 13.37 -36.75 -12.53
N ASP A 567 14.01 -35.59 -12.69
CA ASP A 567 15.10 -35.14 -11.83
C ASP A 567 14.61 -34.05 -10.86
N PHE A 568 14.43 -34.37 -9.59
CA PHE A 568 14.11 -33.47 -8.49
C PHE A 568 15.34 -33.17 -7.61
N SER A 569 16.57 -33.33 -8.12
CA SER A 569 17.76 -33.14 -7.29
C SER A 569 17.83 -31.72 -6.73
N ARG A 570 18.11 -31.60 -5.43
CA ARG A 570 18.13 -30.33 -4.66
C ARG A 570 16.80 -29.54 -4.68
N ALA A 571 15.69 -30.14 -5.11
CA ALA A 571 14.38 -29.51 -5.03
C ALA A 571 13.98 -29.26 -3.56
N GLY A 572 13.28 -28.15 -3.32
CA GLY A 572 12.79 -27.76 -2.00
C GLY A 572 11.27 -27.82 -1.92
N PHE A 573 10.73 -28.63 -1.01
CA PHE A 573 9.31 -28.67 -0.66
C PHE A 573 9.10 -27.86 0.63
N GLY A 574 8.63 -26.62 0.48
CA GLY A 574 8.58 -25.59 1.52
C GLY A 574 7.31 -25.59 2.39
N GLY A 575 6.21 -26.16 1.89
CA GLY A 575 4.88 -26.14 2.49
C GLY A 575 4.71 -27.03 3.71
N GLU A 576 3.47 -27.09 4.22
CA GLU A 576 3.15 -28.02 5.31
C GLU A 576 3.21 -29.46 4.80
N TRP A 577 2.71 -29.70 3.59
CA TRP A 577 2.61 -31.02 3.00
C TRP A 577 3.19 -31.06 1.57
N VAL A 578 3.69 -32.24 1.20
CA VAL A 578 3.99 -32.59 -0.18
C VAL A 578 3.17 -33.83 -0.54
N HIS A 579 2.42 -33.73 -1.62
CA HIS A 579 1.41 -34.68 -2.04
C HIS A 579 1.93 -35.50 -3.23
N PHE A 580 1.93 -36.83 -3.09
CA PHE A 580 2.35 -37.82 -4.09
C PHE A 580 1.39 -39.02 -4.11
N GLU A 581 0.16 -38.88 -3.62
CA GLU A 581 -0.81 -39.97 -3.60
C GLU A 581 -0.97 -40.58 -5.00
N ASN A 582 -0.93 -41.90 -5.11
CA ASN A 582 -1.04 -42.68 -6.35
C ASN A 582 -0.04 -42.30 -7.46
N SER A 583 1.04 -41.61 -7.11
CA SER A 583 2.03 -41.11 -8.08
C SER A 583 3.03 -42.18 -8.49
N ASN A 584 3.53 -42.08 -9.72
CA ASN A 584 4.57 -42.96 -10.23
C ASN A 584 5.90 -42.22 -10.41
N CYS A 585 6.76 -42.31 -9.40
CA CYS A 585 8.10 -41.73 -9.35
C CYS A 585 9.19 -42.78 -9.59
N THR A 586 8.90 -43.82 -10.39
CA THR A 586 9.88 -44.88 -10.69
C THR A 586 11.16 -44.28 -11.27
N ASN A 587 12.31 -44.60 -10.67
CA ASN A 587 13.63 -44.12 -11.10
C ASN A 587 13.78 -42.57 -11.09
N ALA A 588 12.93 -41.86 -10.36
CA ALA A 588 13.08 -40.41 -10.16
C ALA A 588 14.29 -40.11 -9.26
N ASN A 589 14.91 -38.95 -9.46
CA ASN A 589 16.07 -38.51 -8.70
C ASN A 589 15.70 -37.42 -7.69
N PHE A 590 15.65 -37.74 -6.40
CA PHE A 590 15.41 -36.82 -5.28
C PHE A 590 16.69 -36.52 -4.49
N GLN A 591 17.88 -36.74 -5.07
CA GLN A 591 19.15 -36.54 -4.39
C GLN A 591 19.24 -35.13 -3.79
N GLU A 592 19.58 -35.05 -2.51
CA GLU A 592 19.72 -33.78 -1.76
C GLU A 592 18.45 -32.90 -1.73
N ALA A 593 17.29 -33.44 -2.14
CA ALA A 593 16.01 -32.73 -2.02
C ALA A 593 15.64 -32.53 -0.54
N ARG A 594 14.90 -31.46 -0.25
CA ARG A 594 14.46 -31.11 1.10
C ARG A 594 12.96 -31.28 1.24
N PHE A 595 12.54 -32.16 2.15
CA PHE A 595 11.15 -32.55 2.32
C PHE A 595 10.44 -31.88 3.52
N THR A 596 9.12 -31.91 3.45
CA THR A 596 8.15 -31.61 4.52
C THR A 596 7.31 -32.86 4.84
N LEU A 597 6.13 -32.75 5.47
CA LEU A 597 5.24 -33.91 5.68
C LEU A 597 4.77 -34.47 4.33
N GLY A 598 4.77 -35.79 4.17
CA GLY A 598 4.41 -36.44 2.92
C GLY A 598 3.03 -37.10 2.95
N SER A 599 2.16 -36.75 2.00
CA SER A 599 0.99 -37.56 1.65
C SER A 599 1.39 -38.48 0.49
N ILE A 600 1.56 -39.77 0.77
CA ILE A 600 2.26 -40.72 -0.12
C ILE A 600 1.48 -42.00 -0.40
N ASN A 601 0.19 -42.06 -0.05
CA ASN A 601 -0.64 -43.26 -0.18
C ASN A 601 -0.60 -43.82 -1.62
N GLY A 602 -0.36 -45.12 -1.80
CA GLY A 602 -0.31 -45.75 -3.13
C GLY A 602 0.86 -45.33 -4.04
N ALA A 603 1.79 -44.48 -3.57
CA ALA A 603 2.87 -43.96 -4.39
C ALA A 603 3.94 -45.02 -4.73
N ASN A 604 4.49 -44.95 -5.93
CA ASN A 604 5.57 -45.81 -6.39
C ASN A 604 6.88 -45.05 -6.56
N PHE A 605 7.77 -45.23 -5.59
CA PHE A 605 9.15 -44.72 -5.55
C PHE A 605 10.19 -45.79 -5.89
N SER A 606 9.82 -46.87 -6.58
CA SER A 606 10.75 -47.95 -6.89
C SER A 606 11.94 -47.43 -7.70
N LYS A 607 13.16 -47.83 -7.30
CA LYS A 607 14.44 -47.36 -7.87
C LYS A 607 14.71 -45.86 -7.74
N ALA A 608 13.88 -45.10 -7.04
CA ALA A 608 14.12 -43.66 -6.87
C ALA A 608 15.37 -43.40 -6.02
N ASN A 609 16.03 -42.28 -6.26
CA ASN A 609 17.25 -41.89 -5.57
C ASN A 609 16.99 -40.76 -4.57
N PHE A 610 16.94 -41.07 -3.28
CA PHE A 610 16.82 -40.13 -2.16
C PHE A 610 18.15 -39.88 -1.43
N SER A 611 19.29 -40.17 -2.07
CA SER A 611 20.58 -40.05 -1.37
C SER A 611 20.83 -38.63 -0.88
N GLY A 612 21.25 -38.49 0.38
CA GLY A 612 21.53 -37.20 1.01
C GLY A 612 20.32 -36.27 1.16
N SER A 613 19.07 -36.73 0.90
CA SER A 613 17.87 -35.91 1.07
C SER A 613 17.73 -35.43 2.52
N LEU A 614 17.32 -34.17 2.67
CA LEU A 614 17.18 -33.49 3.94
C LEU A 614 15.75 -33.63 4.47
N ARG A 615 15.60 -33.83 5.78
CA ARG A 615 14.30 -33.97 6.48
C ARG A 615 13.42 -35.10 5.92
N LEU A 616 14.02 -36.14 5.36
CA LEU A 616 13.28 -37.27 4.81
C LEU A 616 12.44 -38.00 5.89
N TYR A 617 12.84 -37.96 7.16
CA TYR A 617 12.01 -38.45 8.26
C TYR A 617 10.62 -37.76 8.34
N ASN A 618 10.51 -36.46 8.01
CA ASN A 618 9.21 -35.76 7.98
C ASN A 618 8.31 -36.33 6.87
N PHE A 619 8.89 -36.64 5.72
CA PHE A 619 8.16 -37.18 4.58
C PHE A 619 7.43 -38.47 4.95
N PHE A 620 8.10 -39.35 5.70
CA PHE A 620 7.47 -40.55 6.26
C PHE A 620 6.52 -40.23 7.42
N ALA A 621 6.82 -39.21 8.22
CA ALA A 621 5.99 -38.85 9.37
C ALA A 621 4.58 -38.39 9.01
N GLY A 622 4.37 -37.83 7.81
CA GLY A 622 3.03 -37.49 7.31
C GLY A 622 2.07 -38.70 7.31
N SER A 623 2.59 -39.90 7.06
CA SER A 623 1.78 -41.14 7.09
C SER A 623 1.28 -41.54 8.49
N TYR A 624 1.76 -40.89 9.56
CA TYR A 624 1.21 -41.06 10.92
C TYR A 624 -0.07 -40.27 11.13
N GLU A 625 -0.19 -39.13 10.44
CA GLU A 625 -1.37 -38.27 10.50
C GLU A 625 -2.41 -38.73 9.48
N GLU A 626 -1.97 -39.18 8.30
CA GLU A 626 -2.81 -39.80 7.26
C GLU A 626 -2.43 -41.28 7.05
N PRO A 627 -3.14 -42.23 7.70
CA PRO A 627 -2.81 -43.65 7.62
C PRO A 627 -2.90 -44.19 6.20
N LEU A 628 -1.89 -44.94 5.77
CA LEU A 628 -1.88 -45.56 4.45
C LEU A 628 -3.00 -46.60 4.30
N THR A 629 -3.62 -46.61 3.12
CA THR A 629 -4.62 -47.59 2.72
C THR A 629 -4.16 -48.46 1.53
N GLU A 630 -3.17 -47.99 0.78
CA GLU A 630 -2.55 -48.67 -0.35
C GLU A 630 -1.02 -48.85 -0.14
N GLU A 631 -0.42 -49.82 -0.83
CA GLU A 631 1.02 -50.09 -0.74
C GLU A 631 1.83 -48.92 -1.30
N VAL A 632 2.85 -48.49 -0.56
CA VAL A 632 3.85 -47.52 -1.01
C VAL A 632 5.15 -48.23 -1.30
N ASN A 633 5.59 -48.14 -2.55
CA ASN A 633 6.67 -48.98 -3.06
C ASN A 633 8.01 -48.23 -3.10
N PHE A 634 8.94 -48.61 -2.22
CA PHE A 634 10.33 -48.12 -2.23
C PHE A 634 11.31 -49.18 -2.76
N GLN A 635 10.84 -50.24 -3.42
CA GLN A 635 11.70 -51.34 -3.81
C GLN A 635 12.88 -50.87 -4.69
N ASN A 636 14.10 -51.25 -4.32
CA ASN A 636 15.36 -50.81 -4.95
C ASN A 636 15.68 -49.31 -4.83
N ALA A 637 14.97 -48.54 -4.00
CA ALA A 637 15.27 -47.13 -3.80
C ALA A 637 16.63 -46.94 -3.09
N ASN A 638 17.25 -45.80 -3.31
CA ASN A 638 18.49 -45.40 -2.66
C ASN A 638 18.20 -44.33 -1.59
N LEU A 639 18.23 -44.71 -0.32
CA LEU A 639 18.06 -43.83 0.85
C LEU A 639 19.41 -43.64 1.59
N SER A 640 20.53 -43.81 0.89
CA SER A 640 21.86 -43.67 1.50
C SER A 640 22.11 -42.24 2.00
N GLU A 641 22.87 -42.08 3.08
CA GLU A 641 23.26 -40.77 3.65
C GLU A 641 22.07 -39.91 4.11
N THR A 642 20.89 -40.51 4.34
CA THR A 642 19.69 -39.80 4.81
C THR A 642 19.53 -39.84 6.33
N ASP A 643 18.82 -38.86 6.88
CA ASP A 643 18.37 -38.84 8.28
C ASP A 643 16.94 -39.38 8.40
N LEU A 644 16.83 -40.54 9.03
CA LEU A 644 15.62 -41.34 9.26
C LEU A 644 15.49 -41.72 10.74
N ARG A 645 16.04 -40.89 11.64
CA ARG A 645 15.93 -41.11 13.09
C ARG A 645 14.49 -41.11 13.54
N GLU A 646 14.19 -42.00 14.48
CA GLU A 646 12.89 -42.12 15.14
C GLU A 646 11.71 -42.40 14.20
N VAL A 647 11.96 -42.66 12.91
CA VAL A 647 10.92 -43.03 11.96
C VAL A 647 10.31 -44.36 12.39
N ASP A 648 9.01 -44.38 12.58
CA ASP A 648 8.23 -45.58 12.80
C ASP A 648 7.69 -46.14 11.48
N PHE A 649 8.39 -47.13 10.91
CA PHE A 649 7.89 -47.87 9.75
C PHE A 649 6.94 -49.02 10.14
N SER A 650 6.85 -49.39 11.43
CA SER A 650 5.99 -50.50 11.89
C SER A 650 4.51 -50.14 11.89
N LEU A 651 4.20 -48.85 12.07
CA LEU A 651 2.85 -48.32 11.88
C LEU A 651 2.42 -48.36 10.40
N ILE A 652 3.35 -48.68 9.51
CA ILE A 652 3.19 -48.56 8.07
C ILE A 652 3.48 -49.89 7.37
N ASN A 653 2.69 -50.93 7.68
CA ASN A 653 2.79 -52.27 7.07
C ASN A 653 2.64 -52.30 5.54
N LEU A 654 2.24 -51.18 4.94
CA LEU A 654 2.07 -50.98 3.51
C LEU A 654 3.30 -50.39 2.82
N ILE A 655 4.41 -50.13 3.52
CA ILE A 655 5.67 -49.70 2.86
C ILE A 655 6.52 -50.92 2.47
N ASN A 656 6.83 -51.03 1.19
CA ASN A 656 7.72 -52.06 0.65
C ASN A 656 9.16 -51.55 0.54
N LEU A 657 10.00 -51.93 1.52
CA LEU A 657 11.41 -51.54 1.61
C LEU A 657 12.39 -52.56 1.02
N LYS A 658 11.95 -53.56 0.26
CA LYS A 658 12.86 -54.60 -0.27
C LYS A 658 13.96 -54.00 -1.15
N LEU A 659 15.18 -54.52 -1.05
CA LEU A 659 16.33 -54.10 -1.87
C LEU A 659 16.71 -52.62 -1.69
N VAL A 660 16.24 -51.93 -0.65
CA VAL A 660 16.58 -50.52 -0.40
C VAL A 660 18.04 -50.40 0.07
N ARG A 661 18.72 -49.35 -0.39
CA ARG A 661 20.05 -48.98 0.12
C ARG A 661 19.93 -47.90 1.18
N PHE A 662 20.35 -48.22 2.40
CA PHE A 662 20.45 -47.35 3.56
C PHE A 662 21.92 -47.08 3.93
N ASN A 663 22.83 -47.11 2.97
CA ASN A 663 24.26 -46.99 3.28
C ASN A 663 24.55 -45.64 3.93
N GLU A 664 25.30 -45.63 5.03
CA GLU A 664 25.62 -44.43 5.80
C GLU A 664 24.38 -43.62 6.27
N ALA A 665 23.18 -44.21 6.21
CA ALA A 665 21.96 -43.57 6.69
C ALA A 665 21.89 -43.60 8.23
N ASN A 666 21.20 -42.60 8.79
CA ASN A 666 20.95 -42.50 10.22
C ASN A 666 19.53 -42.98 10.54
N LEU A 667 19.43 -44.18 11.11
CA LEU A 667 18.21 -44.86 11.53
C LEU A 667 18.16 -45.02 13.07
N GLU A 668 18.80 -44.13 13.83
CA GLU A 668 18.81 -44.24 15.29
C GLU A 668 17.37 -44.19 15.84
N ASN A 669 17.07 -45.11 16.75
CA ASN A 669 15.76 -45.28 17.38
C ASN A 669 14.59 -45.51 16.39
N ALA A 670 14.86 -45.79 15.12
CA ALA A 670 13.81 -46.09 14.14
C ALA A 670 13.09 -47.41 14.49
N ASN A 671 11.79 -47.48 14.26
CA ASN A 671 11.00 -48.69 14.45
C ASN A 671 10.74 -49.39 13.12
N LEU A 672 11.50 -50.45 12.87
CA LEU A 672 11.48 -51.26 11.65
C LEU A 672 10.77 -52.60 11.85
N SER A 673 10.17 -52.84 13.02
CA SER A 673 9.74 -54.18 13.43
C SER A 673 8.76 -54.86 12.46
N GLY A 674 8.98 -56.15 12.23
CA GLY A 674 8.15 -56.99 11.35
C GLY A 674 8.35 -56.80 9.84
N LEU A 675 9.18 -55.86 9.39
CA LEU A 675 9.33 -55.56 7.97
C LEU A 675 10.14 -56.62 7.20
N ASP A 676 9.82 -56.76 5.91
CA ASP A 676 10.63 -57.53 4.96
C ASP A 676 11.73 -56.64 4.35
N LEU A 677 12.88 -56.64 5.03
CA LEU A 677 14.11 -55.91 4.66
C LEU A 677 15.08 -56.81 3.87
N SER A 678 14.56 -57.83 3.16
CA SER A 678 15.40 -58.73 2.37
C SER A 678 16.17 -57.98 1.30
N HIS A 679 17.44 -58.34 1.15
CA HIS A 679 18.41 -57.74 0.22
C HIS A 679 18.70 -56.24 0.43
N CYS A 680 18.28 -55.65 1.55
CA CYS A 680 18.63 -54.28 1.88
C CYS A 680 20.12 -54.15 2.20
N SER A 681 20.68 -52.97 1.95
CA SER A 681 22.06 -52.64 2.26
C SER A 681 22.08 -51.61 3.37
N PHE A 682 22.74 -51.90 4.48
CA PHE A 682 22.90 -51.02 5.65
C PHE A 682 24.38 -50.72 5.90
N VAL A 683 25.19 -50.70 4.84
CA VAL A 683 26.64 -50.55 4.97
C VAL A 683 26.94 -49.24 5.69
N LYS A 684 27.62 -49.31 6.85
CA LYS A 684 27.93 -48.17 7.73
C LYS A 684 26.73 -47.37 8.25
N ALA A 685 25.50 -47.90 8.15
CA ALA A 685 24.32 -47.23 8.69
C ALA A 685 24.35 -47.17 10.22
N SER A 686 23.81 -46.09 10.81
CA SER A 686 23.56 -46.04 12.26
C SER A 686 22.16 -46.58 12.56
N LEU A 687 22.07 -47.74 13.19
CA LEU A 687 20.83 -48.38 13.66
C LEU A 687 20.79 -48.42 15.20
N LYS A 688 21.49 -47.49 15.87
CA LYS A 688 21.61 -47.49 17.32
C LYS A 688 20.22 -47.32 17.95
N GLY A 689 19.86 -48.21 18.87
CA GLY A 689 18.54 -48.19 19.54
C GLY A 689 17.36 -48.55 18.63
N ALA A 690 17.58 -48.86 17.35
CA ALA A 690 16.50 -49.18 16.42
C ALA A 690 15.77 -50.49 16.82
N ASN A 691 14.47 -50.56 16.55
CA ASN A 691 13.67 -51.76 16.76
C ASN A 691 13.53 -52.56 15.46
N LEU A 692 14.27 -53.67 15.34
CA LEU A 692 14.18 -54.61 14.22
C LEU A 692 13.53 -55.94 14.62
N GLU A 693 12.74 -55.97 15.69
CA GLU A 693 12.09 -57.20 16.16
C GLU A 693 11.29 -57.88 15.04
N ASN A 694 11.50 -59.19 14.87
CA ASN A 694 10.86 -60.02 13.84
C ASN A 694 11.06 -59.56 12.39
N CYS A 695 12.06 -58.73 12.09
CA CYS A 695 12.39 -58.36 10.72
C CYS A 695 12.95 -59.54 9.92
N LYS A 696 12.67 -59.54 8.61
CA LYS A 696 13.33 -60.45 7.66
C LYS A 696 14.51 -59.75 7.00
N LEU A 697 15.72 -60.22 7.29
CA LEU A 697 16.99 -59.70 6.76
C LEU A 697 17.67 -60.68 5.79
N ASP A 698 16.90 -61.52 5.09
CA ASP A 698 17.46 -62.48 4.13
C ASP A 698 18.28 -61.71 3.07
N TYR A 699 19.56 -62.04 2.96
CA TYR A 699 20.54 -61.43 2.05
C TYR A 699 20.83 -59.94 2.27
N ALA A 700 20.46 -59.39 3.43
CA ALA A 700 20.82 -58.02 3.77
C ALA A 700 22.33 -57.89 4.04
N ASP A 701 22.91 -56.74 3.69
CA ASP A 701 24.29 -56.37 3.97
C ASP A 701 24.33 -55.45 5.20
N LEU A 702 25.00 -55.88 6.27
CA LEU A 702 25.14 -55.16 7.53
C LEU A 702 26.59 -54.70 7.78
N THR A 703 27.45 -54.70 6.76
CA THR A 703 28.88 -54.37 6.91
C THR A 703 29.07 -53.00 7.57
N GLU A 704 29.82 -52.96 8.66
CA GLU A 704 30.13 -51.76 9.47
C GLU A 704 28.90 -51.04 10.07
N ALA A 705 27.72 -51.68 10.07
CA ALA A 705 26.52 -51.09 10.66
C ALA A 705 26.65 -50.97 12.19
N ASN A 706 26.10 -49.89 12.75
CA ASN A 706 26.03 -49.68 14.19
C ASN A 706 24.68 -50.16 14.75
N LEU A 707 24.68 -51.28 15.46
CA LEU A 707 23.51 -51.90 16.09
C LEU A 707 23.54 -51.83 17.62
N GLU A 708 24.34 -50.94 18.21
CA GLU A 708 24.34 -50.69 19.65
C GLU A 708 22.93 -50.40 20.18
N ASP A 709 22.57 -50.95 21.34
CA ASP A 709 21.25 -50.78 21.97
C ASP A 709 20.03 -51.26 21.15
N ALA A 710 20.20 -51.83 19.94
CA ALA A 710 19.10 -52.22 19.05
C ALA A 710 18.31 -53.45 19.56
N ASN A 711 17.03 -53.55 19.17
CA ASN A 711 16.19 -54.73 19.40
C ASN A 711 16.18 -55.64 18.16
N LEU A 712 16.80 -56.81 18.29
CA LEU A 712 16.99 -57.82 17.24
C LEU A 712 16.28 -59.15 17.56
N LYS A 713 15.33 -59.16 18.50
CA LYS A 713 14.59 -60.37 18.88
C LYS A 713 13.85 -60.97 17.68
N GLY A 714 13.92 -62.29 17.51
CA GLY A 714 13.23 -62.99 16.43
C GLY A 714 13.85 -62.80 15.04
N VAL A 715 14.95 -62.04 14.91
CA VAL A 715 15.65 -61.84 13.64
C VAL A 715 16.49 -63.08 13.30
N ASN A 716 16.36 -63.56 12.07
CA ASN A 716 17.14 -64.69 11.56
C ASN A 716 18.32 -64.23 10.72
N PHE A 717 19.54 -64.41 11.24
CA PHE A 717 20.78 -64.01 10.56
C PHE A 717 21.38 -65.10 9.64
N SER A 718 20.72 -66.24 9.44
CA SER A 718 21.27 -67.37 8.68
C SER A 718 21.57 -67.10 7.21
N LYS A 719 20.96 -66.05 6.64
CA LYS A 719 21.05 -65.73 5.21
C LYS A 719 21.56 -64.33 4.91
N ILE A 720 22.13 -63.61 5.88
CA ILE A 720 22.69 -62.29 5.59
C ILE A 720 23.83 -62.39 4.57
N SER A 721 24.00 -61.37 3.74
CA SER A 721 24.98 -61.38 2.66
C SER A 721 26.38 -61.02 3.16
N SER A 722 26.49 -60.03 4.04
CA SER A 722 27.73 -59.59 4.67
C SER A 722 27.46 -58.93 6.03
N ALA A 723 28.43 -58.98 6.92
CA ALA A 723 28.31 -58.58 8.32
C ALA A 723 29.61 -58.04 8.95
N GLY A 724 30.62 -57.68 8.14
CA GLY A 724 31.95 -57.35 8.68
C GLY A 724 31.96 -56.10 9.56
N ASN A 725 32.54 -56.19 10.75
CA ASN A 725 32.71 -55.11 11.73
C ASN A 725 31.39 -54.47 12.23
N ILE A 726 30.35 -55.28 12.47
CA ILE A 726 29.11 -54.80 13.10
C ILE A 726 29.40 -54.35 14.54
N LYS A 727 28.85 -53.20 14.94
CA LYS A 727 28.94 -52.74 16.33
C LYS A 727 27.71 -53.16 17.12
N ILE A 728 27.90 -53.87 18.22
CA ILE A 728 26.87 -54.23 19.21
C ILE A 728 27.41 -53.99 20.62
N ASN A 729 26.52 -53.81 21.60
CA ASN A 729 26.88 -53.65 23.01
C ASN A 729 26.04 -54.54 23.94
N GLU A 730 26.26 -54.42 25.25
CA GLU A 730 25.60 -55.23 26.27
C GLU A 730 24.07 -55.04 26.34
N ASN A 731 23.57 -53.90 25.88
CA ASN A 731 22.14 -53.57 25.85
C ASN A 731 21.44 -54.07 24.57
N THR A 732 22.20 -54.49 23.55
CA THR A 732 21.64 -54.99 22.29
C THR A 732 20.83 -56.26 22.55
N GLN A 733 19.52 -56.22 22.24
CA GLN A 733 18.60 -57.32 22.53
C GLN A 733 18.62 -58.34 21.40
N ILE A 734 19.33 -59.44 21.56
CA ILE A 734 19.48 -60.48 20.53
C ILE A 734 19.30 -61.87 21.12
N ASP A 735 18.72 -62.78 20.34
CA ASP A 735 18.61 -64.18 20.73
C ASP A 735 20.01 -64.81 20.94
N ASN A 736 20.15 -65.56 22.03
CA ASN A 736 21.43 -66.16 22.44
C ASN A 736 22.08 -67.04 21.35
N THR A 737 21.28 -67.59 20.43
CA THR A 737 21.75 -68.38 19.28
C THR A 737 22.59 -67.58 18.28
N TRP A 738 22.42 -66.27 18.23
CA TRP A 738 23.12 -65.35 17.33
C TRP A 738 24.13 -64.46 18.04
N LYS A 739 23.95 -64.22 19.35
CA LYS A 739 24.82 -63.33 20.15
C LYS A 739 26.32 -63.63 19.98
N ASP A 740 26.71 -64.89 20.06
CA ASP A 740 28.12 -65.31 19.91
C ASP A 740 28.61 -65.31 18.45
N LYS A 741 27.69 -65.33 17.48
CA LYS A 741 28.03 -65.33 16.05
C LYS A 741 28.25 -63.92 15.53
N ILE A 742 27.45 -62.96 15.98
CA ILE A 742 27.60 -61.54 15.59
C ILE A 742 28.84 -60.92 16.22
N GLY A 743 29.19 -61.26 17.47
CA GLY A 743 30.42 -60.75 18.10
C GLY A 743 31.73 -61.21 17.41
N ASN A 744 31.66 -62.14 16.46
CA ASN A 744 32.78 -62.60 15.63
C ASN A 744 32.72 -62.08 14.18
N TRP A 745 31.68 -61.31 13.84
CA TRP A 745 31.51 -60.62 12.55
C TRP A 745 31.98 -59.18 12.68
#